data_AF-S9NU88-F1
#
_entry.id   AF-S9NU88-F1
#
_cell.length_a   1.000
_cell.length_b   1.000
_cell.length_c   1.000
_cell.angle_alpha   90.00
_cell.angle_beta   90.00
_cell.angle_gamma   90.00
#
_symmetry.space_group_name_H-M   'P 1'
#
loop_
_entity.id
_entity.type
_entity.pdbx_description
1 polymer ?
#
loop_
_entity_poly.entity_id
_entity_poly.type
_entity_poly.pdbx_seq_one_letter_code
_entity_poly.pdbx_strand_id
1 'polypeptide(L)'
;MIPRRTHSVVRPVFFVFALGLLHWGCTTRLDEQKERSPPKHSVGQTRAPLVGNGDFENGDLSNWTVGTHYNPGLSAVPPTSLSDLSLLGTGAHLTFAVNGAPETQIPVGLSAGSTLRYPRYGQWAAVVNQNGSSNNTNSLSQTFRITNSDIDPADGKFHLRFALAPVFEDPGHLARDQPYFYVVVHNTTRNKQLFSKFEYSNQPGVPWKTDPSSQVLYTDWKIFDFAPNAADIDVGDQLELTVVAAGCSQGGHFGHVYVDGFGAFLPGLSISASAPSQANAGDALTYTYLVSNSGPDTATHVIVDQPLPANTTFVGLNAPGAVCTVPAVGAQGTVSCDLGTLNPAASTTFQLTVRIDPGATGTVSNGNYTVRDDRTSALLGPLVETLITQGMVFADLAITKSDGVAAAGWGQTLQYLIEVTNHGPAAVNDAHVMDTLPAQLTSATWTCTASHGGVCATPTGTDDIDAKVHLPVNGKAIFSLSATVVSGSGTGRLSNLASVTVPEGVIDNDSTNNQGVDTDSIGNLHLLTVSKDPASSGTGLVVTSPAAISCDAACARATAQFLEGTLVSVTATAAPGDTFVGWTGACTGSANPCDVTITADTVLTALFTSPRAPTGSTCSSATNCLSGSCVDGVCCNTSCTEQCMACNVPGSVGTCSPVTGAPVGDRPACAAGDSVCGGSCDGTGASCSHPTSNIVVRQPTTGACCLNVDLNDYNLFLREDYSGGHDVVGKVAAGGNITLTNFSVGWGLPGNDISNTLVAGGLLTLSRGGVWGDARYAGGYSTNQSVVFPRGHAAQGAPIDFATRFDELRDLSSRLDRIPANGSTSRESWGGLMLNGTHPVLNVFDMSASAFTRATLFELHAPAGSFVVVNVRGASATLSRFAMLFSGGIDLHRVLFNFVDATSIDASSIGIQGTVLAPNARVTFNDGAWDGGIYALSLTGDAEGHINPLQDHQLCP
;
A
#
# COMPACT_ATOMS: atom_id res chain seq x y z
N MET A 1 -18.92 -0.52 -67.68
CA MET A 1 -18.06 -1.42 -68.49
C MET A 1 -16.65 -1.45 -67.88
N ILE A 2 -15.85 -2.45 -68.21
CA ILE A 2 -14.43 -2.68 -67.82
C ILE A 2 -13.50 -2.07 -68.91
N PRO A 3 -12.13 -2.11 -68.89
CA PRO A 3 -11.15 -2.55 -67.86
C PRO A 3 -9.79 -1.76 -67.70
N ARG A 4 -9.17 -1.87 -66.50
CA ARG A 4 -7.77 -2.27 -66.15
C ARG A 4 -6.47 -1.74 -66.85
N ARG A 5 -5.43 -1.51 -66.00
CA ARG A 5 -3.97 -1.89 -66.12
C ARG A 5 -3.09 -1.11 -67.16
N THR A 6 -1.74 -1.11 -67.18
CA THR A 6 -0.69 -1.92 -66.48
C THR A 6 0.71 -1.23 -66.38
N HIS A 7 1.43 -1.45 -65.26
CA HIS A 7 2.90 -1.66 -65.04
C HIS A 7 4.07 -0.96 -65.81
N SER A 8 4.96 -0.33 -65.00
CA SER A 8 6.42 -0.63 -64.80
C SER A 8 7.59 -0.07 -65.66
N VAL A 9 8.48 0.66 -64.96
CA VAL A 9 9.97 0.53 -64.84
C VAL A 9 10.92 0.85 -66.02
N VAL A 10 11.79 1.87 -65.83
CA VAL A 10 13.23 1.87 -66.21
C VAL A 10 14.06 2.69 -65.18
N ARG A 11 15.37 2.41 -65.03
CA ARG A 11 16.43 3.21 -64.35
C ARG A 11 17.23 4.03 -65.43
N PRO A 12 18.45 4.64 -65.28
CA PRO A 12 19.42 4.67 -64.15
C PRO A 12 20.32 5.95 -63.93
N VAL A 13 21.20 5.87 -62.90
CA VAL A 13 22.62 6.35 -62.82
C VAL A 13 23.00 7.84 -62.56
N PHE A 14 23.60 8.04 -61.36
CA PHE A 14 24.76 8.88 -60.92
C PHE A 14 25.05 10.32 -61.40
N PHE A 15 25.54 11.11 -60.44
CA PHE A 15 26.90 11.70 -60.52
C PHE A 15 27.64 11.60 -59.16
N VAL A 16 28.95 11.88 -59.13
CA VAL A 16 29.87 11.61 -57.99
C VAL A 16 30.76 12.83 -57.72
N PHE A 17 31.16 13.06 -56.46
CA PHE A 17 32.50 13.55 -56.11
C PHE A 17 32.98 12.96 -54.77
N ALA A 18 34.30 12.91 -54.56
CA ALA A 18 34.95 12.19 -53.45
C ALA A 18 36.31 12.80 -53.08
N LEU A 19 36.82 12.49 -51.87
CA LEU A 19 38.23 12.41 -51.45
C LEU A 19 38.25 11.96 -49.96
N GLY A 20 39.18 11.16 -49.44
CA GLY A 20 40.21 10.33 -50.10
C GLY A 20 41.36 9.91 -49.16
N LEU A 21 41.82 8.65 -49.27
CA LEU A 21 42.96 8.01 -48.56
C LEU A 21 42.74 7.83 -47.03
N LEU A 22 43.39 6.93 -46.26
CA LEU A 22 44.14 5.64 -46.41
C LEU A 22 44.03 4.92 -45.02
N HIS A 23 44.57 3.74 -44.66
CA HIS A 23 45.64 2.83 -45.12
C HIS A 23 45.22 1.35 -44.98
N TRP A 24 46.06 0.41 -45.45
CA TRP A 24 45.90 -1.07 -45.41
C TRP A 24 46.31 -1.71 -44.05
N GLY A 25 45.98 -2.98 -43.72
CA GLY A 25 45.19 -3.99 -44.47
C GLY A 25 45.21 -5.42 -43.85
N CYS A 26 44.82 -6.42 -44.66
CA CYS A 26 44.64 -7.87 -44.38
C CYS A 26 45.77 -8.58 -43.58
N THR A 27 45.59 -9.75 -42.92
CA THR A 27 44.65 -10.91 -43.05
C THR A 27 44.10 -11.32 -41.65
N THR A 28 43.40 -12.44 -41.30
CA THR A 28 43.26 -13.85 -41.80
C THR A 28 41.85 -14.48 -41.58
N ARG A 29 41.73 -15.75 -42.01
CA ARG A 29 40.65 -16.75 -41.94
C ARG A 29 39.93 -17.00 -40.60
N LEU A 30 38.63 -17.32 -40.74
CA LEU A 30 37.84 -18.45 -40.18
C LEU A 30 38.22 -19.04 -38.80
N ASP A 31 37.25 -19.05 -37.88
CA ASP A 31 36.66 -20.29 -37.34
C ASP A 31 35.26 -20.00 -36.75
N GLU A 32 34.57 -21.02 -36.23
CA GLU A 32 33.13 -21.05 -35.95
C GLU A 32 32.63 -20.02 -34.91
N GLN A 33 31.44 -19.44 -35.15
CA GLN A 33 30.65 -18.75 -34.13
C GLN A 33 29.27 -19.38 -33.99
N LYS A 34 29.10 -20.06 -32.86
CA LYS A 34 27.81 -20.53 -32.33
C LYS A 34 26.89 -19.33 -32.07
N GLU A 35 25.60 -19.47 -32.35
CA GLU A 35 24.62 -18.44 -32.04
C GLU A 35 24.60 -18.14 -30.53
N ARG A 36 24.74 -16.86 -30.15
CA ARG A 36 24.59 -16.40 -28.77
C ARG A 36 23.14 -16.05 -28.51
N SER A 37 22.52 -16.73 -27.54
CA SER A 37 21.24 -16.32 -26.97
C SER A 37 21.30 -14.90 -26.39
N PRO A 38 20.21 -14.11 -26.43
CA PRO A 38 20.15 -12.81 -25.78
C PRO A 38 20.29 -12.93 -24.25
N PRO A 39 20.78 -11.88 -23.55
CA PRO A 39 21.07 -11.94 -22.13
C PRO A 39 19.80 -12.01 -21.27
N LYS A 40 19.76 -12.96 -20.33
CA LYS A 40 18.80 -12.92 -19.22
C LYS A 40 19.15 -11.76 -18.30
N HIS A 41 18.34 -10.71 -18.28
CA HIS A 41 18.36 -9.74 -17.18
C HIS A 41 17.66 -10.35 -15.96
N SER A 42 18.36 -10.39 -14.84
CA SER A 42 17.80 -10.83 -13.55
C SER A 42 16.93 -9.72 -12.96
N VAL A 43 15.61 -9.86 -13.08
CA VAL A 43 14.63 -9.08 -12.33
C VAL A 43 14.67 -9.51 -10.86
N GLY A 44 14.25 -8.62 -9.95
CA GLY A 44 14.14 -8.90 -8.52
C GLY A 44 13.20 -10.08 -8.19
N GLN A 45 13.27 -10.57 -6.95
CA GLN A 45 12.63 -11.79 -6.45
C GLN A 45 11.21 -12.05 -7.01
N THR A 46 11.13 -12.95 -7.99
CA THR A 46 9.86 -13.52 -8.45
C THR A 46 9.30 -14.43 -7.34
N ARG A 47 8.16 -14.05 -6.75
CA ARG A 47 7.36 -14.96 -5.91
C ARG A 47 6.96 -16.18 -6.75
N ALA A 48 7.08 -17.38 -6.19
CA ALA A 48 6.60 -18.60 -6.84
C ALA A 48 5.08 -18.69 -6.68
N PRO A 49 4.29 -18.80 -7.76
CA PRO A 49 2.84 -18.94 -7.65
C PRO A 49 2.44 -20.34 -7.18
N LEU A 50 1.37 -20.40 -6.39
CA LEU A 50 0.81 -21.60 -5.77
C LEU A 50 0.48 -22.74 -6.75
N VAL A 51 -0.20 -22.33 -7.82
CA VAL A 51 -0.47 -23.07 -9.03
C VAL A 51 0.34 -22.29 -10.06
N GLY A 52 1.49 -22.83 -10.49
CA GLY A 52 2.12 -22.34 -11.72
C GLY A 52 1.24 -22.70 -12.92
N ASN A 53 1.69 -22.44 -14.14
CA ASN A 53 1.02 -23.00 -15.34
C ASN A 53 1.32 -24.51 -15.43
N GLY A 54 0.85 -25.30 -14.44
CA GLY A 54 1.60 -26.37 -13.75
C GLY A 54 2.45 -27.27 -14.65
N ASP A 55 3.70 -26.83 -14.86
CA ASP A 55 4.71 -27.44 -15.73
C ASP A 55 4.33 -27.63 -17.21
N PHE A 56 3.20 -27.06 -17.66
CA PHE A 56 2.85 -26.94 -19.08
C PHE A 56 4.01 -26.29 -19.85
N GLU A 57 4.58 -25.20 -19.33
CA GLU A 57 5.74 -24.50 -19.92
C GLU A 57 7.00 -25.35 -20.05
N ASN A 58 7.12 -26.40 -19.24
CA ASN A 58 8.21 -27.38 -19.29
C ASN A 58 7.91 -28.52 -20.29
N GLY A 59 6.69 -28.59 -20.81
CA GLY A 59 6.25 -29.51 -21.85
C GLY A 59 5.60 -30.80 -21.34
N ASP A 60 5.25 -30.88 -20.06
CA ASP A 60 4.59 -32.05 -19.48
C ASP A 60 3.43 -31.70 -18.52
N LEU A 61 2.89 -32.73 -17.87
CA LEU A 61 1.81 -32.63 -16.88
C LEU A 61 2.22 -33.30 -15.56
N SER A 62 3.52 -33.33 -15.23
CA SER A 62 4.08 -34.15 -14.14
C SER A 62 3.56 -33.80 -12.74
N ASN A 63 3.18 -32.54 -12.52
CA ASN A 63 2.53 -32.07 -11.29
C ASN A 63 0.98 -32.08 -11.37
N TRP A 64 0.38 -32.74 -12.36
CA TRP A 64 -1.07 -32.97 -12.47
C TRP A 64 -1.41 -34.47 -12.49
N THR A 65 -2.60 -34.81 -12.01
CA THR A 65 -3.20 -36.13 -12.22
C THR A 65 -4.13 -36.09 -13.42
N VAL A 66 -3.93 -37.00 -14.38
CA VAL A 66 -4.84 -37.19 -15.52
C VAL A 66 -5.74 -38.40 -15.25
N GLY A 67 -7.05 -38.18 -15.17
CA GLY A 67 -8.06 -39.23 -15.14
C GLY A 67 -8.63 -39.50 -16.53
N THR A 68 -9.02 -40.76 -16.80
CA THR A 68 -9.69 -41.13 -18.06
C THR A 68 -10.91 -41.99 -17.77
N HIS A 69 -12.04 -41.66 -18.38
CA HIS A 69 -13.36 -42.22 -18.07
C HIS A 69 -14.27 -42.22 -19.32
N TYR A 70 -15.49 -42.75 -19.17
CA TYR A 70 -16.58 -42.59 -20.12
C TYR A 70 -17.71 -41.74 -19.52
N ASN A 71 -18.36 -40.94 -20.36
CA ASN A 71 -19.58 -40.20 -20.10
C ASN A 71 -20.81 -41.12 -20.31
N PRO A 72 -21.58 -41.49 -19.27
CA PRO A 72 -22.81 -42.27 -19.43
C PRO A 72 -24.05 -41.41 -19.74
N GLY A 73 -23.91 -40.08 -19.78
CA GLY A 73 -25.02 -39.13 -19.71
C GLY A 73 -25.22 -38.62 -18.28
N LEU A 74 -25.48 -37.33 -18.14
CA LEU A 74 -25.56 -36.66 -16.84
C LEU A 74 -26.84 -37.03 -16.07
N SER A 75 -26.70 -37.26 -14.77
CA SER A 75 -27.83 -37.56 -13.87
C SER A 75 -28.73 -36.33 -13.65
N ALA A 76 -28.10 -35.16 -13.49
CA ALA A 76 -28.71 -33.85 -13.35
C ALA A 76 -28.05 -32.83 -14.30
N VAL A 77 -28.78 -31.78 -14.69
CA VAL A 77 -28.28 -30.67 -15.51
C VAL A 77 -28.81 -29.35 -14.94
N PRO A 78 -27.94 -28.42 -14.50
CA PRO A 78 -26.50 -28.60 -14.34
C PRO A 78 -26.15 -29.66 -13.27
N PRO A 79 -25.01 -30.35 -13.38
CA PRO A 79 -24.41 -31.08 -12.27
C PRO A 79 -23.96 -30.11 -11.18
N THR A 80 -24.05 -30.53 -9.92
CA THR A 80 -23.66 -29.74 -8.73
C THR A 80 -22.38 -30.25 -8.07
N SER A 81 -21.93 -31.44 -8.44
CA SER A 81 -20.79 -32.16 -7.87
C SER A 81 -20.13 -33.06 -8.91
N LEU A 82 -18.89 -33.50 -8.66
CA LEU A 82 -18.22 -34.52 -9.51
C LEU A 82 -19.00 -35.85 -9.56
N SER A 83 -19.73 -36.20 -8.51
CA SER A 83 -20.57 -37.40 -8.45
C SER A 83 -21.71 -37.38 -9.48
N ASP A 84 -22.26 -36.21 -9.80
CA ASP A 84 -23.39 -36.09 -10.74
C ASP A 84 -22.99 -36.44 -12.17
N LEU A 85 -21.70 -36.24 -12.51
CA LEU A 85 -21.11 -36.64 -13.79
C LEU A 85 -21.14 -38.16 -14.02
N SER A 86 -21.29 -38.96 -12.94
CA SER A 86 -21.50 -40.41 -12.97
C SER A 86 -20.41 -41.21 -13.73
N LEU A 87 -19.19 -40.67 -13.83
CA LEU A 87 -18.13 -41.14 -14.73
C LEU A 87 -17.79 -42.64 -14.55
N LEU A 88 -17.74 -43.38 -15.66
CA LEU A 88 -17.58 -44.84 -15.64
C LEU A 88 -16.24 -45.30 -16.24
N GLY A 89 -15.68 -46.37 -15.66
CA GLY A 89 -14.57 -47.13 -16.25
C GLY A 89 -13.30 -46.32 -16.52
N THR A 90 -12.56 -46.75 -17.56
CA THR A 90 -11.29 -46.14 -17.98
C THR A 90 -11.32 -45.84 -19.47
N GLY A 91 -11.32 -44.56 -19.82
CA GLY A 91 -11.31 -44.05 -21.19
C GLY A 91 -9.92 -44.03 -21.82
N ALA A 92 -9.86 -43.61 -23.09
CA ALA A 92 -8.62 -43.28 -23.78
C ALA A 92 -7.96 -42.03 -23.15
N HIS A 93 -6.63 -42.05 -23.05
CA HIS A 93 -5.82 -40.95 -22.54
C HIS A 93 -5.55 -39.92 -23.65
N LEU A 94 -6.27 -38.80 -23.60
CA LEU A 94 -6.29 -37.74 -24.62
C LEU A 94 -6.05 -36.35 -23.99
N THR A 95 -5.24 -36.31 -22.92
CA THR A 95 -4.91 -35.09 -22.18
C THR A 95 -3.40 -34.94 -22.07
N PHE A 96 -2.87 -33.79 -22.49
CA PHE A 96 -1.42 -33.53 -22.60
C PHE A 96 -1.13 -32.03 -22.76
N ALA A 97 0.12 -31.63 -22.49
CA ALA A 97 0.63 -30.30 -22.84
C ALA A 97 0.84 -30.18 -24.37
N VAL A 98 0.52 -29.02 -24.93
CA VAL A 98 0.63 -28.71 -26.37
C VAL A 98 1.40 -27.41 -26.59
N ASN A 99 2.45 -27.49 -27.42
CA ASN A 99 3.35 -26.37 -27.71
C ASN A 99 2.80 -25.44 -28.81
N GLY A 100 3.14 -24.15 -28.72
CA GLY A 100 3.09 -23.21 -29.83
C GLY A 100 3.66 -21.85 -29.43
N ALA A 101 3.89 -20.96 -30.40
CA ALA A 101 4.01 -19.55 -30.06
C ALA A 101 2.63 -19.03 -29.60
N PRO A 102 2.55 -18.16 -28.57
CA PRO A 102 1.27 -17.72 -28.02
C PRO A 102 0.45 -17.00 -29.09
N GLU A 103 -0.86 -17.24 -29.08
CA GLU A 103 -1.85 -16.74 -30.05
C GLU A 103 -1.61 -17.17 -31.52
N THR A 104 -0.89 -18.27 -31.79
CA THR A 104 -0.59 -18.71 -33.18
C THR A 104 -1.23 -20.01 -33.65
N GLN A 105 -1.44 -21.02 -32.79
CA GLN A 105 -1.88 -22.35 -33.24
C GLN A 105 -3.41 -22.46 -33.31
N ILE A 106 -3.92 -23.18 -34.31
CA ILE A 106 -5.35 -23.42 -34.50
C ILE A 106 -5.76 -24.69 -33.72
N PRO A 107 -6.77 -24.63 -32.83
CA PRO A 107 -7.28 -25.81 -32.12
C PRO A 107 -7.74 -26.94 -33.05
N VAL A 108 -7.62 -28.19 -32.58
CA VAL A 108 -8.04 -29.36 -33.36
C VAL A 108 -9.56 -29.33 -33.61
N GLY A 109 -9.97 -29.54 -34.85
CA GLY A 109 -11.38 -29.46 -35.28
C GLY A 109 -11.84 -28.07 -35.72
N LEU A 110 -11.07 -27.01 -35.46
CA LEU A 110 -11.30 -25.67 -36.01
C LEU A 110 -10.51 -25.42 -37.30
N SER A 111 -11.03 -24.51 -38.12
CA SER A 111 -10.39 -24.03 -39.34
C SER A 111 -9.59 -22.74 -39.09
N ALA A 112 -8.78 -22.36 -40.07
CA ALA A 112 -8.07 -21.08 -40.05
C ALA A 112 -8.99 -19.84 -40.05
N GLY A 113 -10.28 -20.00 -40.35
CA GLY A 113 -11.29 -18.94 -40.29
C GLY A 113 -11.84 -18.67 -38.89
N SER A 114 -11.64 -19.57 -37.93
CA SER A 114 -12.03 -19.38 -36.53
C SER A 114 -11.06 -18.46 -35.79
N THR A 115 -11.52 -17.79 -34.72
CA THR A 115 -10.73 -16.77 -33.99
C THR A 115 -9.85 -17.33 -32.87
N LEU A 116 -10.26 -18.39 -32.17
CA LEU A 116 -9.51 -18.97 -31.07
C LEU A 116 -8.12 -19.47 -31.53
N ARG A 117 -7.07 -19.12 -30.78
CA ARG A 117 -5.70 -19.61 -30.96
C ARG A 117 -5.14 -20.11 -29.64
N TYR A 118 -4.17 -21.02 -29.70
CA TYR A 118 -3.42 -21.47 -28.52
C TYR A 118 -1.90 -21.42 -28.77
N PRO A 119 -1.06 -21.48 -27.72
CA PRO A 119 -1.38 -21.16 -26.31
C PRO A 119 -1.96 -19.75 -26.15
N ARG A 120 -2.57 -19.43 -25.01
CA ARG A 120 -2.91 -18.04 -24.63
C ARG A 120 -1.68 -17.33 -24.07
N TYR A 121 -0.91 -18.05 -23.26
CA TYR A 121 0.26 -17.54 -22.55
C TYR A 121 1.48 -18.45 -22.80
N GLY A 122 2.67 -17.97 -22.44
CA GLY A 122 3.90 -18.78 -22.50
C GLY A 122 4.20 -19.39 -23.87
N GLN A 123 4.64 -20.66 -23.88
CA GLN A 123 4.81 -21.47 -25.09
C GLN A 123 3.96 -22.76 -25.07
N TRP A 124 3.15 -22.96 -24.04
CA TRP A 124 2.40 -24.20 -23.84
C TRP A 124 1.07 -23.97 -23.14
N ALA A 125 0.05 -24.70 -23.57
CA ALA A 125 -1.20 -24.88 -22.83
C ALA A 125 -1.43 -26.38 -22.60
N ALA A 126 -2.30 -26.75 -21.66
CA ALA A 126 -2.82 -28.13 -21.61
C ALA A 126 -4.11 -28.24 -22.45
N VAL A 127 -4.31 -29.39 -23.08
CA VAL A 127 -5.60 -29.76 -23.67
C VAL A 127 -6.15 -30.98 -22.94
N VAL A 128 -7.44 -30.95 -22.58
CA VAL A 128 -8.14 -32.04 -21.88
C VAL A 128 -9.12 -32.69 -22.84
N ASN A 129 -9.03 -34.01 -22.99
CA ASN A 129 -9.88 -34.85 -23.85
C ASN A 129 -9.82 -34.55 -25.37
N GLN A 130 -8.67 -34.12 -25.91
CA GLN A 130 -8.53 -33.69 -27.31
C GLN A 130 -9.07 -34.72 -28.30
N ASN A 131 -10.06 -34.31 -29.11
CA ASN A 131 -10.77 -35.17 -30.07
C ASN A 131 -11.36 -36.46 -29.45
N GLY A 132 -11.73 -36.40 -28.17
CA GLY A 132 -12.34 -37.49 -27.39
C GLY A 132 -13.78 -37.79 -27.79
N SER A 133 -13.94 -38.31 -29.02
CA SER A 133 -15.17 -38.92 -29.53
C SER A 133 -15.45 -40.27 -28.85
N SER A 134 -16.60 -40.90 -29.15
CA SER A 134 -17.02 -42.18 -28.56
C SER A 134 -17.10 -42.13 -27.03
N ASN A 135 -17.89 -41.18 -26.52
CA ASN A 135 -18.21 -40.90 -25.11
C ASN A 135 -16.99 -40.82 -24.16
N ASN A 136 -15.80 -40.58 -24.70
CA ASN A 136 -14.58 -40.43 -23.92
C ASN A 136 -14.63 -39.17 -23.06
N THR A 137 -14.15 -39.29 -21.82
CA THR A 137 -14.00 -38.19 -20.86
C THR A 137 -12.61 -38.23 -20.28
N ASN A 138 -11.97 -37.09 -20.11
CA ASN A 138 -10.75 -36.98 -19.32
C ASN A 138 -10.92 -35.90 -18.24
N SER A 139 -10.17 -36.06 -17.16
CA SER A 139 -9.99 -35.04 -16.13
C SER A 139 -8.51 -34.69 -15.98
N LEU A 140 -8.26 -33.46 -15.55
CA LEU A 140 -6.96 -32.91 -15.22
C LEU A 140 -7.11 -32.25 -13.83
N SER A 141 -6.46 -32.80 -12.81
CA SER A 141 -6.57 -32.31 -11.43
C SER A 141 -5.22 -32.07 -10.76
N GLN A 142 -5.17 -31.07 -9.87
CA GLN A 142 -4.02 -30.75 -9.05
C GLN A 142 -4.46 -30.40 -7.63
N THR A 143 -3.72 -30.92 -6.66
CA THR A 143 -3.85 -30.55 -5.24
C THR A 143 -2.74 -29.58 -4.86
N PHE A 144 -3.08 -28.50 -4.16
CA PHE A 144 -2.14 -27.49 -3.70
C PHE A 144 -2.54 -26.96 -2.30
N ARG A 145 -1.65 -26.23 -1.63
CA ARG A 145 -1.91 -25.58 -0.33
C ARG A 145 -1.76 -24.08 -0.46
N ILE A 146 -2.68 -23.31 0.12
CA ILE A 146 -2.70 -21.84 0.04
C ILE A 146 -1.81 -21.17 1.07
N THR A 147 -1.14 -20.10 0.65
CA THR A 147 -0.19 -19.31 1.44
C THR A 147 -0.48 -17.80 1.34
N ASN A 148 0.29 -16.99 2.07
CA ASN A 148 0.17 -15.52 2.04
C ASN A 148 0.59 -14.88 0.69
N SER A 149 1.14 -15.62 -0.28
CA SER A 149 1.44 -15.06 -1.62
C SER A 149 0.25 -15.03 -2.57
N ASP A 150 -0.82 -15.73 -2.20
CA ASP A 150 -1.95 -16.10 -3.08
C ASP A 150 -3.25 -15.40 -2.65
N ILE A 151 -3.12 -14.59 -1.61
CA ILE A 151 -4.01 -13.50 -1.24
C ILE A 151 -3.74 -12.33 -2.19
N ASP A 152 -4.76 -11.84 -2.88
CA ASP A 152 -4.64 -10.66 -3.75
C ASP A 152 -4.49 -9.40 -2.87
N PRO A 153 -3.41 -8.61 -3.03
CA PRO A 153 -3.21 -7.40 -2.22
C PRO A 153 -4.23 -6.29 -2.51
N ALA A 154 -5.08 -6.43 -3.53
CA ALA A 154 -6.13 -5.46 -3.84
C ALA A 154 -7.36 -5.57 -2.92
N ASP A 155 -7.70 -6.77 -2.42
CA ASP A 155 -8.90 -6.99 -1.59
C ASP A 155 -8.70 -7.88 -0.35
N GLY A 156 -7.52 -8.48 -0.19
CA GLY A 156 -7.19 -9.31 0.97
C GLY A 156 -7.75 -10.73 0.94
N LYS A 157 -8.30 -11.21 -0.19
CA LYS A 157 -8.86 -12.56 -0.34
C LYS A 157 -7.98 -13.48 -1.19
N PHE A 158 -8.13 -14.79 -0.99
CA PHE A 158 -7.53 -15.79 -1.88
C PHE A 158 -8.14 -15.70 -3.28
N HIS A 159 -7.30 -15.66 -4.32
CA HIS A 159 -7.73 -15.70 -5.71
C HIS A 159 -7.08 -16.88 -6.47
N LEU A 160 -7.89 -17.70 -7.13
CA LEU A 160 -7.44 -18.66 -8.15
C LEU A 160 -7.93 -18.18 -9.52
N ARG A 161 -6.98 -17.85 -10.41
CA ARG A 161 -7.25 -17.38 -11.77
C ARG A 161 -6.68 -18.36 -12.80
N PHE A 162 -7.41 -18.53 -13.90
CA PHE A 162 -6.94 -19.29 -15.08
C PHE A 162 -7.74 -18.92 -16.34
N ALA A 163 -7.24 -19.32 -17.51
CA ALA A 163 -7.94 -19.21 -18.78
C ALA A 163 -8.38 -20.60 -19.29
N LEU A 164 -9.60 -20.69 -19.85
CA LEU A 164 -10.13 -21.92 -20.45
C LEU A 164 -10.87 -21.62 -21.76
N ALA A 165 -10.71 -22.48 -22.78
CA ALA A 165 -11.42 -22.38 -24.05
C ALA A 165 -11.98 -23.75 -24.50
N PRO A 166 -13.31 -23.93 -24.57
CA PRO A 166 -13.93 -25.16 -25.06
C PRO A 166 -14.00 -25.22 -26.59
N VAL A 167 -13.88 -26.42 -27.14
CA VAL A 167 -14.05 -26.75 -28.57
C VAL A 167 -14.83 -28.07 -28.67
N PHE A 168 -16.11 -27.96 -29.00
CA PHE A 168 -17.10 -29.05 -28.96
C PHE A 168 -17.82 -29.19 -30.31
N GLU A 169 -18.23 -30.41 -30.68
CA GLU A 169 -19.24 -30.57 -31.74
C GLU A 169 -20.64 -30.31 -31.18
N ASP A 170 -21.58 -29.83 -32.01
CA ASP A 170 -23.01 -29.80 -31.66
C ASP A 170 -23.82 -30.87 -32.41
N PRO A 171 -24.05 -32.05 -31.80
CA PRO A 171 -24.92 -33.07 -32.37
C PRO A 171 -26.41 -32.85 -32.07
N GLY A 172 -26.81 -31.70 -31.51
CA GLY A 172 -28.20 -31.37 -31.21
C GLY A 172 -28.87 -32.31 -30.21
N HIS A 173 -28.09 -32.93 -29.31
CA HIS A 173 -28.62 -33.83 -28.29
C HIS A 173 -29.29 -33.07 -27.13
N LEU A 174 -29.96 -33.80 -26.24
CA LEU A 174 -30.43 -33.23 -24.96
C LEU A 174 -29.23 -32.74 -24.14
N ALA A 175 -29.43 -31.70 -23.32
CA ALA A 175 -28.35 -31.09 -22.52
C ALA A 175 -27.60 -32.06 -21.57
N ARG A 176 -28.20 -33.20 -21.22
CA ARG A 176 -27.56 -34.27 -20.42
C ARG A 176 -26.59 -35.15 -21.22
N ASP A 177 -26.70 -35.12 -22.54
CA ASP A 177 -26.04 -36.02 -23.49
C ASP A 177 -25.01 -35.29 -24.37
N GLN A 178 -25.08 -33.95 -24.46
CA GLN A 178 -24.16 -33.10 -25.21
C GLN A 178 -22.71 -33.24 -24.71
N PRO A 179 -21.70 -32.93 -25.56
CA PRO A 179 -20.33 -32.69 -25.08
C PRO A 179 -20.29 -31.53 -24.09
N TYR A 180 -19.44 -31.62 -23.06
CA TYR A 180 -19.42 -30.65 -21.96
C TYR A 180 -18.02 -30.47 -21.32
N PHE A 181 -17.88 -29.41 -20.52
CA PHE A 181 -16.85 -29.31 -19.50
C PHE A 181 -17.43 -29.08 -18.11
N TYR A 182 -16.71 -29.52 -17.09
CA TYR A 182 -17.00 -29.26 -15.69
C TYR A 182 -15.71 -28.88 -14.96
N VAL A 183 -15.69 -27.73 -14.29
CA VAL A 183 -14.59 -27.33 -13.39
C VAL A 183 -15.10 -27.29 -11.97
N VAL A 184 -14.27 -27.71 -11.01
CA VAL A 184 -14.57 -27.67 -9.58
C VAL A 184 -13.33 -27.30 -8.76
N VAL A 185 -13.54 -26.58 -7.66
CA VAL A 185 -12.53 -26.39 -6.61
C VAL A 185 -13.10 -26.90 -5.28
N HIS A 186 -12.36 -27.80 -4.63
CA HIS A 186 -12.75 -28.44 -3.37
C HIS A 186 -11.70 -28.14 -2.29
N ASN A 187 -12.12 -27.54 -1.18
CA ASN A 187 -11.30 -27.49 0.03
C ASN A 187 -11.24 -28.88 0.67
N THR A 188 -10.18 -29.63 0.37
CA THR A 188 -9.96 -31.00 0.88
C THR A 188 -9.66 -31.02 2.38
N THR A 189 -9.25 -29.90 2.97
CA THR A 189 -9.07 -29.76 4.43
C THR A 189 -10.40 -29.56 5.16
N ARG A 190 -11.35 -28.82 4.59
CA ARG A 190 -12.69 -28.60 5.18
C ARG A 190 -13.78 -29.57 4.66
N ASN A 191 -13.46 -30.41 3.68
CA ASN A 191 -14.42 -31.24 2.92
C ASN A 191 -15.60 -30.40 2.39
N LYS A 192 -15.30 -29.27 1.76
CA LYS A 192 -16.29 -28.33 1.19
C LYS A 192 -15.95 -27.97 -0.25
N GLN A 193 -16.87 -28.23 -1.18
CA GLN A 193 -16.81 -27.67 -2.53
C GLN A 193 -16.98 -26.15 -2.44
N LEU A 194 -16.02 -25.39 -2.97
CA LEU A 194 -16.03 -23.93 -2.93
C LEU A 194 -16.51 -23.30 -4.25
N PHE A 195 -16.28 -23.97 -5.37
CA PHE A 195 -16.62 -23.48 -6.70
C PHE A 195 -16.98 -24.64 -7.63
N SER A 196 -17.91 -24.38 -8.56
CA SER A 196 -18.13 -25.25 -9.73
C SER A 196 -18.62 -24.45 -10.94
N LYS A 197 -18.14 -24.78 -12.14
CA LYS A 197 -18.71 -24.32 -13.42
C LYS A 197 -19.03 -25.52 -14.31
N PHE A 198 -20.18 -25.49 -14.95
CA PHE A 198 -20.58 -26.40 -16.00
C PHE A 198 -20.95 -25.62 -17.27
N GLU A 199 -20.50 -26.07 -18.44
CA GLU A 199 -21.04 -25.64 -19.73
C GLU A 199 -21.09 -26.81 -20.73
N TYR A 200 -22.16 -26.88 -21.54
CA TYR A 200 -22.34 -27.88 -22.59
C TYR A 200 -22.51 -27.26 -23.99
N SER A 201 -22.30 -28.08 -25.03
CA SER A 201 -22.38 -27.65 -26.43
C SER A 201 -23.75 -27.04 -26.76
N ASN A 202 -23.72 -25.83 -27.34
CA ASN A 202 -24.92 -25.03 -27.67
C ASN A 202 -25.81 -24.66 -26.44
N GLN A 203 -25.21 -24.58 -25.24
CA GLN A 203 -25.90 -24.06 -24.06
C GLN A 203 -26.38 -22.61 -24.25
N PRO A 204 -27.66 -22.28 -24.00
CA PRO A 204 -28.17 -20.92 -23.98
C PRO A 204 -27.43 -20.01 -22.99
N GLY A 205 -27.19 -18.76 -23.37
CA GLY A 205 -26.46 -17.78 -22.56
C GLY A 205 -24.93 -17.90 -22.65
N VAL A 206 -24.38 -18.97 -23.24
CA VAL A 206 -22.95 -19.07 -23.54
C VAL A 206 -22.65 -18.47 -24.93
N PRO A 207 -21.62 -17.63 -25.09
CA PRO A 207 -21.27 -16.99 -26.36
C PRO A 207 -20.55 -17.94 -27.33
N TRP A 208 -21.26 -18.97 -27.79
CA TRP A 208 -20.77 -19.91 -28.79
C TRP A 208 -20.54 -19.25 -30.15
N LYS A 209 -19.35 -19.42 -30.70
CA LYS A 209 -18.98 -19.20 -32.10
C LYS A 209 -19.04 -20.53 -32.83
N THR A 210 -19.51 -20.53 -34.08
CA THR A 210 -19.43 -21.68 -34.98
C THR A 210 -18.21 -21.54 -35.89
N ASP A 211 -17.51 -22.64 -36.18
CA ASP A 211 -16.46 -22.63 -37.19
C ASP A 211 -17.04 -22.32 -38.60
N PRO A 212 -16.39 -21.49 -39.43
CA PRO A 212 -16.89 -21.19 -40.77
C PRO A 212 -16.99 -22.38 -41.76
N SER A 213 -16.50 -23.57 -41.40
CA SER A 213 -16.40 -24.75 -42.27
C SER A 213 -16.89 -26.06 -41.68
N SER A 214 -17.26 -26.10 -40.39
CA SER A 214 -17.73 -27.31 -39.68
C SER A 214 -18.86 -27.01 -38.70
N GLN A 215 -19.45 -28.03 -38.08
CA GLN A 215 -20.45 -27.88 -37.00
C GLN A 215 -19.78 -27.89 -35.60
N VAL A 216 -18.51 -27.51 -35.53
CA VAL A 216 -17.79 -27.32 -34.26
C VAL A 216 -18.11 -25.94 -33.70
N LEU A 217 -18.53 -25.92 -32.43
CA LEU A 217 -18.71 -24.74 -31.62
C LEU A 217 -17.49 -24.52 -30.72
N TYR A 218 -17.12 -23.26 -30.51
CA TYR A 218 -16.05 -22.85 -29.61
C TYR A 218 -16.38 -21.50 -28.96
N THR A 219 -15.62 -21.10 -27.94
CA THR A 219 -15.52 -19.68 -27.56
C THR A 219 -14.07 -19.23 -27.71
N ASP A 220 -13.79 -17.92 -27.70
CA ASP A 220 -12.41 -17.52 -27.39
C ASP A 220 -12.09 -17.86 -25.92
N TRP A 221 -10.87 -17.57 -25.48
CA TRP A 221 -10.47 -17.79 -24.09
C TRP A 221 -11.39 -17.07 -23.11
N LYS A 222 -11.77 -17.76 -22.02
CA LYS A 222 -12.53 -17.20 -20.90
C LYS A 222 -11.65 -17.12 -19.67
N ILE A 223 -11.69 -15.98 -18.98
CA ILE A 223 -11.17 -15.83 -17.62
C ILE A 223 -12.09 -16.57 -16.66
N PHE A 224 -11.47 -17.41 -15.85
CA PHE A 224 -12.01 -17.85 -14.57
C PHE A 224 -11.26 -17.12 -13.47
N ASP A 225 -12.03 -16.51 -12.56
CA ASP A 225 -11.52 -15.91 -11.33
C ASP A 225 -12.40 -16.42 -10.18
N PHE A 226 -11.76 -16.96 -9.15
CA PHE A 226 -12.43 -17.59 -8.01
C PHE A 226 -11.86 -17.03 -6.70
N ALA A 227 -12.70 -16.26 -5.99
CA ALA A 227 -12.45 -15.76 -4.65
C ALA A 227 -13.63 -16.15 -3.71
N PRO A 228 -13.43 -17.12 -2.79
CA PRO A 228 -14.45 -17.54 -1.84
C PRO A 228 -14.50 -16.63 -0.60
N ASN A 229 -15.58 -16.77 0.17
CA ASN A 229 -15.74 -16.10 1.46
C ASN A 229 -14.69 -16.58 2.48
N ALA A 230 -14.16 -15.67 3.30
CA ALA A 230 -13.14 -15.97 4.31
C ALA A 230 -13.55 -17.02 5.35
N ALA A 231 -14.85 -17.21 5.62
CA ALA A 231 -15.33 -18.28 6.49
C ALA A 231 -15.07 -19.71 5.93
N ASP A 232 -14.91 -19.85 4.61
CA ASP A 232 -14.84 -21.13 3.91
C ASP A 232 -13.42 -21.58 3.55
N ILE A 233 -12.42 -20.78 3.90
CA ILE A 233 -11.03 -20.93 3.47
C ILE A 233 -10.06 -20.30 4.48
N ASP A 234 -8.87 -20.87 4.67
CA ASP A 234 -7.76 -20.21 5.35
C ASP A 234 -6.44 -20.48 4.65
N VAL A 235 -5.48 -19.59 4.89
CA VAL A 235 -4.07 -19.86 4.62
C VAL A 235 -3.64 -21.14 5.37
N GLY A 236 -3.07 -22.09 4.64
CA GLY A 236 -2.69 -23.42 5.11
C GLY A 236 -3.64 -24.55 4.65
N ASP A 237 -4.89 -24.22 4.27
CA ASP A 237 -5.84 -25.21 3.71
C ASP A 237 -5.29 -25.83 2.42
N GLN A 238 -5.73 -27.05 2.14
CA GLN A 238 -5.37 -27.81 0.95
C GLN A 238 -6.57 -27.87 -0.02
N LEU A 239 -6.42 -27.27 -1.20
CA LEU A 239 -7.43 -27.28 -2.25
C LEU A 239 -7.11 -28.34 -3.32
N GLU A 240 -8.14 -28.91 -3.93
CA GLU A 240 -8.06 -29.64 -5.18
C GLU A 240 -8.84 -28.86 -6.25
N LEU A 241 -8.16 -28.54 -7.36
CA LEU A 241 -8.78 -28.11 -8.61
C LEU A 241 -8.94 -29.32 -9.51
N THR A 242 -10.10 -29.50 -10.13
CA THR A 242 -10.31 -30.49 -11.21
C THR A 242 -11.02 -29.85 -12.39
N VAL A 243 -10.45 -30.02 -13.59
CA VAL A 243 -11.07 -29.72 -14.89
C VAL A 243 -11.44 -31.02 -15.58
N VAL A 244 -12.68 -31.18 -16.04
CA VAL A 244 -13.20 -32.34 -16.76
C VAL A 244 -13.68 -31.89 -18.14
N ALA A 245 -13.36 -32.65 -19.19
CA ALA A 245 -13.93 -32.46 -20.52
C ALA A 245 -14.40 -33.80 -21.11
N ALA A 246 -15.58 -33.79 -21.74
CA ALA A 246 -16.30 -34.98 -22.18
C ALA A 246 -16.86 -34.84 -23.60
N GLY A 247 -16.71 -35.90 -24.40
CA GLY A 247 -17.54 -36.13 -25.58
C GLY A 247 -18.98 -36.50 -25.21
N CYS A 248 -19.88 -36.52 -26.19
CA CYS A 248 -21.30 -36.79 -25.95
C CYS A 248 -21.54 -38.22 -25.44
N SER A 249 -22.56 -38.41 -24.60
CA SER A 249 -22.90 -39.71 -23.97
C SER A 249 -23.18 -40.82 -24.99
N GLN A 250 -23.76 -40.45 -26.14
CA GLN A 250 -24.17 -41.35 -27.21
C GLN A 250 -23.01 -41.78 -28.13
N GLY A 251 -21.82 -41.21 -27.94
CA GLY A 251 -20.65 -41.44 -28.79
C GLY A 251 -20.70 -40.76 -30.15
N GLY A 252 -19.67 -40.97 -30.96
CA GLY A 252 -19.46 -40.28 -32.24
C GLY A 252 -18.83 -38.89 -32.10
N HIS A 253 -19.35 -38.02 -31.23
CA HIS A 253 -18.99 -36.60 -31.19
C HIS A 253 -18.04 -36.25 -30.02
N PHE A 254 -17.08 -35.36 -30.26
CA PHE A 254 -16.06 -34.96 -29.29
C PHE A 254 -16.43 -33.71 -28.48
N GLY A 255 -15.80 -33.59 -27.31
CA GLY A 255 -15.74 -32.34 -26.55
C GLY A 255 -14.41 -32.24 -25.81
N HIS A 256 -13.66 -31.17 -26.05
CA HIS A 256 -12.37 -30.92 -25.41
C HIS A 256 -12.23 -29.46 -24.98
N VAL A 257 -11.36 -29.20 -24.01
CA VAL A 257 -11.02 -27.84 -23.58
C VAL A 257 -9.51 -27.63 -23.59
N TYR A 258 -9.09 -26.41 -23.90
CA TYR A 258 -7.73 -25.92 -23.64
C TYR A 258 -7.75 -25.16 -22.31
N VAL A 259 -6.70 -25.30 -21.50
CA VAL A 259 -6.50 -24.56 -20.24
C VAL A 259 -5.08 -24.03 -20.13
N ASP A 260 -4.93 -22.81 -19.59
CA ASP A 260 -3.69 -22.03 -19.61
C ASP A 260 -3.72 -20.94 -18.52
N GLY A 261 -2.57 -20.37 -18.18
CA GLY A 261 -2.46 -19.18 -17.33
C GLY A 261 -2.87 -19.35 -15.88
N PHE A 262 -2.65 -20.52 -15.28
CA PHE A 262 -2.97 -20.72 -13.86
C PHE A 262 -2.12 -19.86 -12.91
N GLY A 263 -2.75 -19.31 -11.87
CA GLY A 263 -2.08 -18.68 -10.73
C GLY A 263 -2.98 -17.71 -9.96
N ALA A 264 -2.40 -16.92 -9.04
CA ALA A 264 -3.11 -15.81 -8.39
C ALA A 264 -3.31 -14.60 -9.32
N PHE A 265 -2.55 -14.51 -10.42
CA PHE A 265 -2.62 -13.42 -11.40
C PHE A 265 -2.50 -13.98 -12.83
N LEU A 266 -3.30 -13.47 -13.75
CA LEU A 266 -3.13 -13.71 -15.19
C LEU A 266 -2.09 -12.74 -15.77
N PRO A 267 -1.18 -13.17 -16.67
CA PRO A 267 -0.29 -12.26 -17.36
C PRO A 267 -1.02 -11.53 -18.52
N GLY A 268 -0.63 -10.28 -18.79
CA GLY A 268 -1.21 -9.47 -19.86
C GLY A 268 -2.55 -8.84 -19.49
N LEU A 269 -3.40 -8.61 -20.49
CA LEU A 269 -4.73 -8.02 -20.30
C LEU A 269 -5.71 -8.99 -19.63
N SER A 270 -6.49 -8.46 -18.69
CA SER A 270 -7.68 -9.09 -18.11
C SER A 270 -8.86 -8.10 -18.08
N ILE A 271 -10.08 -8.64 -18.02
CA ILE A 271 -11.30 -7.85 -17.81
C ILE A 271 -12.26 -8.59 -16.88
N SER A 272 -12.85 -7.86 -15.95
CA SER A 272 -13.94 -8.33 -15.09
C SER A 272 -15.06 -7.29 -15.03
N ALA A 273 -16.22 -7.71 -14.54
CA ALA A 273 -17.37 -6.85 -14.31
C ALA A 273 -18.06 -7.20 -12.99
N SER A 274 -18.74 -6.21 -12.40
CA SER A 274 -19.66 -6.38 -11.27
C SER A 274 -20.97 -5.64 -11.52
N ALA A 275 -22.06 -6.16 -10.94
CA ALA A 275 -23.38 -5.55 -10.95
C ALA A 275 -24.21 -6.12 -9.78
N PRO A 276 -25.33 -5.47 -9.40
CA PRO A 276 -26.33 -6.02 -8.49
C PRO A 276 -26.67 -7.48 -8.78
N SER A 277 -26.68 -8.30 -7.73
CA SER A 277 -27.08 -9.72 -7.81
C SER A 277 -28.57 -9.90 -8.16
N GLN A 278 -29.39 -8.89 -7.87
CA GLN A 278 -30.82 -8.85 -8.11
C GLN A 278 -31.25 -7.42 -8.52
N ALA A 279 -32.26 -7.29 -9.39
CA ALA A 279 -32.85 -6.00 -9.80
C ALA A 279 -34.29 -6.19 -10.31
N ASN A 280 -35.16 -5.17 -10.33
CA ASN A 280 -36.52 -5.35 -10.88
C ASN A 280 -36.53 -5.30 -12.40
N ALA A 281 -37.51 -5.98 -13.03
CA ALA A 281 -37.86 -5.69 -14.41
C ALA A 281 -38.25 -4.20 -14.57
N GLY A 282 -37.71 -3.53 -15.59
CA GLY A 282 -37.92 -2.11 -15.83
C GLY A 282 -36.89 -1.19 -15.18
N ASP A 283 -36.13 -1.63 -14.18
CA ASP A 283 -35.10 -0.83 -13.52
C ASP A 283 -33.83 -0.65 -14.38
N ALA A 284 -32.99 0.31 -13.98
CA ALA A 284 -31.68 0.54 -14.58
C ALA A 284 -30.62 -0.31 -13.87
N LEU A 285 -29.97 -1.21 -14.60
CA LEU A 285 -28.89 -2.06 -14.12
C LEU A 285 -27.55 -1.48 -14.60
N THR A 286 -26.64 -1.19 -13.69
CA THR A 286 -25.30 -0.68 -14.01
C THR A 286 -24.25 -1.76 -13.78
N TYR A 287 -23.50 -2.08 -14.83
CA TYR A 287 -22.29 -2.88 -14.76
C TYR A 287 -21.08 -1.96 -14.58
N THR A 288 -20.24 -2.22 -13.57
CA THR A 288 -18.91 -1.61 -13.44
C THR A 288 -17.88 -2.59 -13.98
N TYR A 289 -17.06 -2.15 -14.93
CA TYR A 289 -15.99 -2.93 -15.54
C TYR A 289 -14.63 -2.50 -15.00
N LEU A 290 -13.75 -3.48 -14.80
CA LEU A 290 -12.33 -3.30 -14.50
C LEU A 290 -11.51 -3.96 -15.61
N VAL A 291 -10.62 -3.19 -16.24
CA VAL A 291 -9.65 -3.66 -17.23
C VAL A 291 -8.25 -3.43 -16.67
N SER A 292 -7.43 -4.48 -16.63
CA SER A 292 -6.08 -4.44 -16.06
C SER A 292 -5.06 -5.01 -17.04
N ASN A 293 -3.85 -4.46 -17.06
CA ASN A 293 -2.69 -5.05 -17.74
C ASN A 293 -1.67 -5.53 -16.70
N SER A 294 -1.76 -6.80 -16.32
CA SER A 294 -0.82 -7.48 -15.43
C SER A 294 0.37 -8.09 -16.19
N GLY A 295 0.58 -7.71 -17.45
CA GLY A 295 1.72 -8.14 -18.26
C GLY A 295 2.95 -7.24 -18.10
N PRO A 296 4.15 -7.72 -18.49
CA PRO A 296 5.38 -6.93 -18.50
C PRO A 296 5.45 -5.90 -19.64
N ASP A 297 4.61 -6.06 -20.67
CA ASP A 297 4.55 -5.21 -21.87
C ASP A 297 3.37 -4.23 -21.80
N THR A 298 3.56 -3.01 -22.33
CA THR A 298 2.45 -2.09 -22.62
C THR A 298 1.50 -2.68 -23.66
N ALA A 299 0.20 -2.70 -23.36
CA ALA A 299 -0.86 -3.04 -24.30
C ALA A 299 -1.31 -1.79 -25.07
N THR A 300 -1.41 -1.87 -26.40
CA THR A 300 -1.76 -0.73 -27.28
C THR A 300 -3.07 -0.98 -28.01
N HIS A 301 -3.87 0.09 -28.17
CA HIS A 301 -5.19 0.04 -28.82
C HIS A 301 -6.08 -1.00 -28.13
N VAL A 302 -6.22 -0.83 -26.81
CA VAL A 302 -6.94 -1.75 -25.93
C VAL A 302 -8.44 -1.60 -26.16
N ILE A 303 -9.04 -2.51 -26.90
CA ILE A 303 -10.47 -2.48 -27.23
C ILE A 303 -11.25 -3.40 -26.30
N VAL A 304 -12.34 -2.86 -25.73
CA VAL A 304 -13.38 -3.65 -25.07
C VAL A 304 -14.64 -3.67 -25.93
N ASP A 305 -15.10 -4.88 -26.27
CA ASP A 305 -16.40 -5.10 -26.91
C ASP A 305 -17.36 -5.75 -25.90
N GLN A 306 -18.50 -5.10 -25.67
CA GLN A 306 -19.58 -5.57 -24.78
C GLN A 306 -20.93 -5.61 -25.53
N PRO A 307 -21.36 -6.80 -26.01
CA PRO A 307 -22.73 -7.05 -26.44
C PRO A 307 -23.69 -6.92 -25.25
N LEU A 308 -24.75 -6.11 -25.37
CA LEU A 308 -25.68 -5.92 -24.27
C LEU A 308 -26.40 -7.23 -23.90
N PRO A 309 -26.56 -7.57 -22.61
CA PRO A 309 -27.25 -8.78 -22.18
C PRO A 309 -28.68 -8.88 -22.74
N ALA A 310 -29.15 -10.10 -22.97
CA ALA A 310 -30.53 -10.34 -23.39
C ALA A 310 -31.52 -9.81 -22.35
N ASN A 311 -32.72 -9.42 -22.80
CA ASN A 311 -33.74 -8.75 -22.00
C ASN A 311 -33.31 -7.38 -21.41
N THR A 312 -32.34 -6.71 -22.04
CA THR A 312 -31.93 -5.35 -21.67
C THR A 312 -31.81 -4.41 -22.88
N THR A 313 -31.82 -3.10 -22.63
CA THR A 313 -31.60 -2.04 -23.64
C THR A 313 -30.65 -0.95 -23.13
N PHE A 314 -29.93 -0.27 -24.03
CA PHE A 314 -28.94 0.76 -23.67
C PHE A 314 -29.57 1.96 -22.95
N VAL A 315 -28.95 2.44 -21.86
CA VAL A 315 -29.32 3.69 -21.18
C VAL A 315 -28.20 4.71 -21.23
N GLY A 316 -26.97 4.32 -20.91
CA GLY A 316 -25.84 5.25 -20.86
C GLY A 316 -24.51 4.56 -20.58
N LEU A 317 -23.42 5.30 -20.76
CA LEU A 317 -22.05 4.85 -20.58
C LEU A 317 -21.20 5.98 -19.98
N ASN A 318 -20.46 5.66 -18.92
CA ASN A 318 -19.44 6.52 -18.33
C ASN A 318 -18.07 5.82 -18.48
N ALA A 319 -17.32 6.19 -19.52
CA ALA A 319 -16.01 5.63 -19.83
C ALA A 319 -14.98 6.77 -20.00
N PRO A 320 -14.38 7.28 -18.89
CA PRO A 320 -13.48 8.42 -18.93
C PRO A 320 -12.26 8.17 -19.82
N GLY A 321 -11.98 9.08 -20.76
CA GLY A 321 -10.84 9.00 -21.67
C GLY A 321 -10.99 8.01 -22.84
N ALA A 322 -12.00 7.15 -22.83
CA ALA A 322 -12.24 6.17 -23.89
C ALA A 322 -12.93 6.77 -25.13
N VAL A 323 -12.69 6.19 -26.29
CA VAL A 323 -13.41 6.49 -27.54
C VAL A 323 -14.37 5.34 -27.83
N CYS A 324 -15.66 5.55 -27.54
CA CYS A 324 -16.67 4.49 -27.61
C CYS A 324 -17.69 4.71 -28.73
N THR A 325 -18.11 3.61 -29.35
CA THR A 325 -19.35 3.49 -30.13
C THR A 325 -20.39 2.76 -29.27
N VAL A 326 -21.66 3.20 -29.35
CA VAL A 326 -22.75 2.72 -28.48
C VAL A 326 -24.04 2.53 -29.30
N PRO A 327 -24.97 1.67 -28.85
CA PRO A 327 -26.33 1.62 -29.39
C PRO A 327 -27.08 2.93 -29.13
N ALA A 328 -28.20 3.12 -29.83
CA ALA A 328 -29.15 4.17 -29.45
C ALA A 328 -29.78 3.87 -28.08
N VAL A 329 -30.11 4.91 -27.31
CA VAL A 329 -30.82 4.75 -26.03
C VAL A 329 -32.16 4.04 -26.26
N GLY A 330 -32.44 2.99 -25.49
CA GLY A 330 -33.60 2.12 -25.68
C GLY A 330 -33.43 1.04 -26.76
N ALA A 331 -32.23 0.87 -27.33
CA ALA A 331 -31.92 -0.20 -28.29
C ALA A 331 -31.02 -1.30 -27.72
N GLN A 332 -31.08 -2.47 -28.35
CA GLN A 332 -30.12 -3.56 -28.22
C GLN A 332 -28.89 -3.32 -29.12
N GLY A 333 -27.79 -4.03 -28.87
CA GLY A 333 -26.57 -3.95 -29.69
C GLY A 333 -25.27 -4.20 -28.92
N THR A 334 -24.16 -3.67 -29.43
CA THR A 334 -22.83 -3.77 -28.81
C THR A 334 -22.30 -2.39 -28.48
N VAL A 335 -21.74 -2.23 -27.28
CA VAL A 335 -20.86 -1.12 -26.92
C VAL A 335 -19.43 -1.54 -27.25
N SER A 336 -18.69 -0.70 -27.98
CA SER A 336 -17.30 -0.96 -28.35
C SER A 336 -16.45 0.26 -28.00
N CYS A 337 -15.47 0.10 -27.10
CA CYS A 337 -14.64 1.17 -26.56
C CYS A 337 -13.16 0.92 -26.83
N ASP A 338 -12.51 1.86 -27.52
CA ASP A 338 -11.05 1.99 -27.51
C ASP A 338 -10.62 2.74 -26.24
N LEU A 339 -9.85 2.05 -25.38
CA LEU A 339 -9.28 2.59 -24.14
C LEU A 339 -7.87 3.16 -24.34
N GLY A 340 -7.35 3.15 -25.58
CA GLY A 340 -6.02 3.65 -25.91
C GLY A 340 -4.92 2.70 -25.47
N THR A 341 -4.08 3.12 -24.53
CA THR A 341 -2.84 2.41 -24.15
C THR A 341 -2.83 2.13 -22.66
N LEU A 342 -2.65 0.86 -22.28
CA LEU A 342 -2.59 0.42 -20.89
C LEU A 342 -1.20 -0.14 -20.57
N ASN A 343 -0.45 0.59 -19.75
CA ASN A 343 0.92 0.24 -19.34
C ASN A 343 0.95 -0.98 -18.40
N PRO A 344 2.12 -1.63 -18.20
CA PRO A 344 2.31 -2.67 -17.19
C PRO A 344 1.83 -2.22 -15.81
N ALA A 345 1.12 -3.10 -15.11
CA ALA A 345 0.48 -2.88 -13.82
C ALA A 345 -0.56 -1.73 -13.77
N ALA A 346 -0.95 -1.14 -14.91
CA ALA A 346 -2.02 -0.16 -14.96
C ALA A 346 -3.39 -0.84 -15.13
N SER A 347 -4.42 -0.19 -14.58
CA SER A 347 -5.82 -0.56 -14.77
C SER A 347 -6.68 0.66 -15.08
N THR A 348 -7.90 0.42 -15.56
CA THR A 348 -8.91 1.45 -15.84
C THR A 348 -10.30 0.88 -15.64
N THR A 349 -11.26 1.74 -15.32
CA THR A 349 -12.65 1.35 -15.04
C THR A 349 -13.64 2.17 -15.87
N PHE A 350 -14.78 1.56 -16.18
CA PHE A 350 -15.91 2.25 -16.81
C PHE A 350 -17.24 1.64 -16.37
N GLN A 351 -18.32 2.41 -16.50
CA GLN A 351 -19.67 1.99 -16.09
C GLN A 351 -20.64 2.02 -17.27
N LEU A 352 -21.34 0.91 -17.48
CA LEU A 352 -22.38 0.74 -18.49
C LEU A 352 -23.73 0.57 -17.81
N THR A 353 -24.66 1.49 -18.04
CA THR A 353 -26.04 1.36 -17.59
C THR A 353 -26.92 0.87 -18.72
N VAL A 354 -27.62 -0.23 -18.46
CA VAL A 354 -28.72 -0.76 -19.29
C VAL A 354 -30.04 -0.65 -18.52
N ARG A 355 -31.18 -0.81 -19.20
CA ARG A 355 -32.48 -1.00 -18.57
C ARG A 355 -32.90 -2.45 -18.77
N ILE A 356 -33.35 -3.10 -17.71
CA ILE A 356 -33.98 -4.43 -17.80
C ILE A 356 -35.37 -4.23 -18.43
N ASP A 357 -35.74 -5.04 -19.43
CA ASP A 357 -37.02 -4.88 -20.10
C ASP A 357 -38.19 -5.07 -19.12
N PRO A 358 -39.23 -4.20 -19.09
CA PRO A 358 -40.30 -4.26 -18.07
C PRO A 358 -41.13 -5.55 -18.01
N GLY A 359 -41.04 -6.41 -19.03
CA GLY A 359 -41.69 -7.73 -19.08
C GLY A 359 -40.73 -8.90 -18.86
N ALA A 360 -39.48 -8.65 -18.47
CA ALA A 360 -38.46 -9.69 -18.31
C ALA A 360 -38.67 -10.53 -17.04
N THR A 361 -38.21 -11.78 -17.10
CA THR A 361 -38.28 -12.76 -16.01
C THR A 361 -37.09 -13.72 -16.10
N GLY A 362 -36.64 -14.26 -14.97
CA GLY A 362 -35.46 -15.13 -14.93
C GLY A 362 -34.20 -14.32 -14.62
N THR A 363 -33.16 -14.45 -15.43
CA THR A 363 -31.83 -13.89 -15.16
C THR A 363 -31.34 -13.03 -16.32
N VAL A 364 -30.66 -11.92 -16.02
CA VAL A 364 -29.82 -11.17 -16.97
C VAL A 364 -28.39 -11.71 -16.86
N SER A 365 -27.97 -12.49 -17.86
CA SER A 365 -26.65 -13.12 -17.90
C SER A 365 -25.68 -12.29 -18.77
N ASN A 366 -24.60 -11.77 -18.16
CA ASN A 366 -23.59 -10.93 -18.79
C ASN A 366 -22.21 -11.62 -18.77
N GLY A 367 -21.91 -12.42 -19.79
CA GLY A 367 -20.64 -13.14 -19.94
C GLY A 367 -20.02 -13.03 -21.34
N ASN A 368 -20.42 -12.00 -22.10
CA ASN A 368 -20.09 -11.84 -23.51
C ASN A 368 -19.13 -10.66 -23.77
N TYR A 369 -18.72 -9.94 -22.73
CA TYR A 369 -17.75 -8.86 -22.82
C TYR A 369 -16.33 -9.42 -23.04
N THR A 370 -15.56 -8.74 -23.89
CA THR A 370 -14.19 -9.13 -24.24
C THR A 370 -13.23 -7.96 -24.19
N VAL A 371 -11.95 -8.24 -23.92
CA VAL A 371 -10.84 -7.29 -24.08
C VAL A 371 -9.77 -7.85 -25.02
N ARG A 372 -9.08 -6.96 -25.77
CA ARG A 372 -7.91 -7.26 -26.61
C ARG A 372 -6.97 -6.05 -26.71
N ASP A 373 -5.76 -6.26 -27.21
CA ASP A 373 -4.87 -5.22 -27.76
C ASP A 373 -4.52 -5.54 -29.23
N ASP A 374 -3.62 -4.78 -29.86
CA ASP A 374 -3.12 -5.07 -31.22
C ASP A 374 -2.43 -6.44 -31.39
N ARG A 375 -2.13 -7.15 -30.30
CA ARG A 375 -1.23 -8.33 -30.26
C ARG A 375 -1.89 -9.60 -29.72
N THR A 376 -3.00 -9.48 -29.00
CA THR A 376 -3.70 -10.57 -28.30
C THR A 376 -5.11 -10.79 -28.86
N SER A 377 -5.58 -12.04 -28.90
CA SER A 377 -6.97 -12.31 -29.25
C SER A 377 -7.93 -11.87 -28.14
N ALA A 378 -9.21 -11.76 -28.48
CA ALA A 378 -10.27 -11.38 -27.55
C ALA A 378 -10.37 -12.37 -26.38
N LEU A 379 -10.25 -11.84 -25.16
CA LEU A 379 -10.37 -12.59 -23.91
C LEU A 379 -11.70 -12.23 -23.25
N LEU A 380 -12.57 -13.22 -23.05
CA LEU A 380 -13.86 -13.08 -22.37
C LEU A 380 -13.64 -12.95 -20.85
N GLY A 381 -14.34 -12.01 -20.22
CA GLY A 381 -14.38 -11.93 -18.76
C GLY A 381 -15.37 -12.92 -18.11
N PRO A 382 -15.37 -13.03 -16.76
CA PRO A 382 -16.28 -13.91 -16.03
C PRO A 382 -17.77 -13.59 -16.24
N LEU A 383 -18.62 -14.61 -16.19
CA LEU A 383 -20.07 -14.44 -16.25
C LEU A 383 -20.59 -13.75 -14.98
N VAL A 384 -21.24 -12.59 -15.14
CA VAL A 384 -22.03 -11.91 -14.11
C VAL A 384 -23.51 -12.18 -14.33
N GLU A 385 -24.27 -12.49 -13.29
CA GLU A 385 -25.69 -12.81 -13.38
C GLU A 385 -26.52 -11.95 -12.40
N THR A 386 -27.64 -11.39 -12.89
CA THR A 386 -28.59 -10.62 -12.09
C THR A 386 -29.97 -11.27 -12.17
N LEU A 387 -30.53 -11.68 -11.02
CA LEU A 387 -31.88 -12.23 -10.93
C LEU A 387 -32.93 -11.11 -11.10
N ILE A 388 -33.93 -11.34 -11.94
CA ILE A 388 -34.99 -10.38 -12.25
C ILE A 388 -36.15 -10.55 -11.29
N THR A 389 -36.37 -9.52 -10.47
CA THR A 389 -37.44 -9.41 -9.46
C THR A 389 -38.58 -8.52 -9.97
N GLN A 390 -39.65 -8.37 -9.17
CA GLN A 390 -40.86 -7.63 -9.53
C GLN A 390 -41.39 -6.82 -8.34
N GLY A 391 -41.22 -5.50 -8.35
CA GLY A 391 -41.76 -4.58 -7.36
C GLY A 391 -41.09 -4.61 -5.98
N MET A 392 -39.86 -5.11 -5.87
CA MET A 392 -39.09 -5.21 -4.64
C MET A 392 -38.36 -3.89 -4.32
N VAL A 393 -38.15 -3.62 -3.02
CA VAL A 393 -37.35 -2.48 -2.54
C VAL A 393 -35.90 -2.92 -2.37
N PHE A 394 -34.96 -2.16 -2.93
CA PHE A 394 -33.52 -2.45 -2.85
C PHE A 394 -32.77 -1.55 -1.88
N ALA A 395 -31.86 -2.15 -1.11
CA ALA A 395 -30.87 -1.48 -0.26
C ALA A 395 -29.53 -2.24 -0.33
N ASP A 396 -28.52 -1.73 0.37
CA ASP A 396 -27.15 -2.24 0.42
C ASP A 396 -26.64 -2.03 1.85
N LEU A 397 -26.56 -3.11 2.63
CA LEU A 397 -26.15 -3.12 4.04
C LEU A 397 -24.78 -3.78 4.21
N ALA A 398 -23.73 -2.98 4.31
CA ALA A 398 -22.39 -3.49 4.64
C ALA A 398 -22.21 -3.65 6.16
N ILE A 399 -21.49 -4.70 6.57
CA ILE A 399 -21.01 -4.88 7.95
C ILE A 399 -19.51 -5.22 7.98
N THR A 400 -18.79 -4.59 8.89
CA THR A 400 -17.37 -4.86 9.17
C THR A 400 -17.18 -5.21 10.63
N LYS A 401 -16.12 -5.96 10.95
CA LYS A 401 -15.79 -6.41 12.30
C LYS A 401 -14.28 -6.55 12.46
N SER A 402 -13.70 -5.97 13.52
CA SER A 402 -12.41 -6.41 14.06
C SER A 402 -12.19 -5.91 15.50
N ASP A 403 -11.38 -6.61 16.31
CA ASP A 403 -10.83 -6.10 17.58
C ASP A 403 -9.42 -5.48 17.47
N GLY A 404 -8.77 -5.63 16.32
CA GLY A 404 -7.44 -5.08 16.03
C GLY A 404 -6.26 -5.92 16.52
N VAL A 405 -6.45 -7.16 16.98
CA VAL A 405 -5.37 -8.12 17.23
C VAL A 405 -5.42 -9.30 16.24
N ALA A 406 -4.60 -10.33 16.49
CA ALA A 406 -4.60 -11.59 15.73
C ALA A 406 -4.29 -12.81 16.63
N ALA A 407 -4.10 -12.57 17.92
CA ALA A 407 -3.80 -13.58 18.92
C ALA A 407 -4.14 -13.08 20.32
N ALA A 408 -4.79 -13.94 21.12
CA ALA A 408 -5.27 -13.61 22.45
C ALA A 408 -4.94 -14.69 23.48
N GLY A 409 -4.56 -14.26 24.68
CA GLY A 409 -4.33 -15.13 25.83
C GLY A 409 -5.62 -15.56 26.49
N TRP A 410 -5.67 -16.80 26.98
CA TRP A 410 -6.73 -17.26 27.89
C TRP A 410 -6.95 -16.28 29.06
N GLY A 411 -8.19 -15.83 29.25
CA GLY A 411 -8.57 -14.85 30.26
C GLY A 411 -8.35 -13.37 29.88
N GLN A 412 -7.84 -13.06 28.69
CA GLN A 412 -7.82 -11.69 28.17
C GLN A 412 -9.21 -11.28 27.66
N THR A 413 -9.49 -9.97 27.69
CA THR A 413 -10.73 -9.37 27.16
C THR A 413 -10.44 -8.68 25.83
N LEU A 414 -11.20 -9.06 24.82
CA LEU A 414 -11.17 -8.54 23.45
C LEU A 414 -12.28 -7.50 23.26
N GLN A 415 -12.06 -6.55 22.36
CA GLN A 415 -12.97 -5.42 22.10
C GLN A 415 -13.29 -5.30 20.61
N TYR A 416 -14.21 -6.12 20.12
CA TYR A 416 -14.66 -6.07 18.74
C TYR A 416 -15.40 -4.75 18.46
N LEU A 417 -14.93 -4.00 17.48
CA LEU A 417 -15.67 -2.94 16.82
C LEU A 417 -16.42 -3.57 15.64
N ILE A 418 -17.74 -3.40 15.60
CA ILE A 418 -18.62 -3.87 14.52
C ILE A 418 -19.34 -2.66 13.95
N GLU A 419 -19.09 -2.30 12.69
CA GLU A 419 -19.79 -1.19 12.02
C GLU A 419 -20.73 -1.72 10.95
N VAL A 420 -22.02 -1.37 11.06
CA VAL A 420 -23.07 -1.60 10.06
C VAL A 420 -23.38 -0.27 9.36
N THR A 421 -23.37 -0.25 8.03
CA THR A 421 -23.65 0.92 7.18
C THR A 421 -24.72 0.59 6.14
N ASN A 422 -25.62 1.53 5.84
CA ASN A 422 -26.52 1.43 4.68
C ASN A 422 -26.03 2.34 3.54
N HIS A 423 -25.61 1.78 2.40
CA HIS A 423 -25.17 2.55 1.23
C HIS A 423 -26.33 3.02 0.32
N GLY A 424 -27.56 2.55 0.58
CA GLY A 424 -28.77 2.88 -0.19
C GLY A 424 -29.11 1.83 -1.26
N PRO A 425 -29.99 2.12 -2.22
CA PRO A 425 -30.70 3.38 -2.44
C PRO A 425 -31.89 3.64 -1.49
N ALA A 426 -32.42 2.61 -0.80
CA ALA A 426 -33.50 2.77 0.17
C ALA A 426 -33.00 2.87 1.62
N ALA A 427 -33.83 3.47 2.49
CA ALA A 427 -33.66 3.38 3.93
C ALA A 427 -34.20 2.03 4.43
N VAL A 428 -33.46 1.35 5.31
CA VAL A 428 -33.88 0.08 5.92
C VAL A 428 -34.32 0.32 7.36
N ASN A 429 -35.55 -0.07 7.68
CA ASN A 429 -36.04 -0.13 9.05
C ASN A 429 -35.96 -1.58 9.53
N ASP A 430 -35.79 -1.80 10.84
CA ASP A 430 -35.81 -3.14 11.41
C ASP A 430 -34.76 -4.12 10.82
N ALA A 431 -33.65 -3.60 10.28
CA ALA A 431 -32.52 -4.41 9.84
C ALA A 431 -31.96 -5.18 11.04
N HIS A 432 -31.73 -6.47 10.87
CA HIS A 432 -31.43 -7.40 11.96
C HIS A 432 -29.95 -7.76 11.96
N VAL A 433 -29.26 -7.42 13.05
CA VAL A 433 -27.83 -7.61 13.26
C VAL A 433 -27.63 -8.77 14.22
N MET A 434 -26.80 -9.73 13.84
CA MET A 434 -26.51 -10.95 14.61
C MET A 434 -25.00 -11.15 14.80
N ASP A 435 -24.55 -11.26 16.05
CA ASP A 435 -23.20 -11.71 16.46
C ASP A 435 -23.41 -12.81 17.52
N THR A 436 -23.37 -14.07 17.08
CA THR A 436 -23.51 -15.23 17.96
C THR A 436 -22.13 -15.68 18.41
N LEU A 437 -21.87 -15.58 19.70
CA LEU A 437 -20.51 -15.69 20.23
C LEU A 437 -19.98 -17.12 20.12
N PRO A 438 -18.73 -17.32 19.64
CA PRO A 438 -18.06 -18.61 19.73
C PRO A 438 -17.91 -19.02 21.21
N ALA A 439 -18.02 -20.32 21.51
CA ALA A 439 -17.93 -20.86 22.88
C ALA A 439 -16.57 -20.60 23.58
N GLN A 440 -15.58 -20.10 22.84
CA GLN A 440 -14.31 -19.57 23.31
C GLN A 440 -14.42 -18.19 23.98
N LEU A 441 -15.56 -17.48 23.87
CA LEU A 441 -15.84 -16.19 24.51
C LEU A 441 -16.88 -16.32 25.63
N THR A 442 -16.79 -15.43 26.63
CA THR A 442 -17.74 -15.34 27.75
C THR A 442 -17.77 -13.93 28.36
N SER A 443 -18.68 -13.69 29.31
CA SER A 443 -18.85 -12.40 30.01
C SER A 443 -19.04 -11.21 29.06
N ALA A 444 -19.68 -11.43 27.92
CA ALA A 444 -19.81 -10.43 26.87
C ALA A 444 -20.77 -9.31 27.26
N THR A 445 -20.38 -8.08 26.94
CA THR A 445 -21.18 -6.87 27.09
C THR A 445 -20.99 -6.00 25.86
N TRP A 446 -22.06 -5.39 25.37
CA TRP A 446 -22.00 -4.58 24.17
C TRP A 446 -22.83 -3.30 24.27
N THR A 447 -22.38 -2.26 23.56
CA THR A 447 -23.12 -1.01 23.35
C THR A 447 -23.32 -0.79 21.85
N CYS A 448 -24.39 -0.12 21.47
CA CYS A 448 -24.67 0.29 20.08
C CYS A 448 -24.81 1.82 20.05
N THR A 449 -24.02 2.47 19.22
CA THR A 449 -24.07 3.91 18.96
C THR A 449 -24.36 4.15 17.47
N ALA A 450 -25.26 5.08 17.17
CA ALA A 450 -25.64 5.35 15.79
C ALA A 450 -25.15 6.72 15.30
N SER A 451 -24.86 6.82 14.01
CA SER A 451 -24.43 8.07 13.36
C SER A 451 -25.15 8.26 12.03
N HIS A 452 -25.01 9.46 11.44
CA HIS A 452 -25.60 9.81 10.14
C HIS A 452 -27.13 9.59 10.06
N GLY A 453 -27.84 9.75 11.18
CA GLY A 453 -29.29 9.57 11.29
C GLY A 453 -29.75 8.13 11.51
N GLY A 454 -28.84 7.17 11.67
CA GLY A 454 -29.19 5.82 12.12
C GLY A 454 -29.76 5.78 13.53
N VAL A 455 -30.42 4.68 13.88
CA VAL A 455 -30.99 4.42 15.22
C VAL A 455 -30.73 2.96 15.63
N CYS A 456 -30.06 2.76 16.77
CA CYS A 456 -30.04 1.47 17.46
C CYS A 456 -31.36 1.28 18.22
N ALA A 457 -32.14 0.24 17.92
CA ALA A 457 -33.36 -0.06 18.69
C ALA A 457 -33.03 -0.55 20.11
N THR A 458 -31.92 -1.29 20.24
CA THR A 458 -31.33 -1.73 21.52
C THR A 458 -29.95 -1.08 21.67
N PRO A 459 -29.75 -0.11 22.58
CA PRO A 459 -28.48 0.63 22.69
C PRO A 459 -27.41 -0.09 23.54
N THR A 460 -27.76 -1.13 24.28
CA THR A 460 -26.85 -1.90 25.16
C THR A 460 -27.38 -3.32 25.38
N GLY A 461 -26.49 -4.30 25.50
CA GLY A 461 -26.85 -5.68 25.84
C GLY A 461 -25.71 -6.47 26.50
N THR A 462 -26.00 -7.74 26.79
CA THR A 462 -25.04 -8.76 27.25
C THR A 462 -25.12 -9.96 26.33
N ASP A 463 -24.11 -10.83 26.41
CA ASP A 463 -24.06 -12.08 25.63
C ASP A 463 -24.08 -11.77 24.12
N ASP A 464 -24.77 -12.57 23.32
CA ASP A 464 -24.89 -12.39 21.86
C ASP A 464 -25.46 -11.01 21.47
N ILE A 465 -25.12 -10.53 20.28
CA ILE A 465 -25.88 -9.44 19.64
C ILE A 465 -27.04 -10.07 18.88
N ASP A 466 -28.26 -9.87 19.38
CA ASP A 466 -29.51 -10.05 18.64
C ASP A 466 -30.25 -8.70 18.70
N ALA A 467 -30.01 -7.86 17.69
CA ALA A 467 -30.37 -6.45 17.75
C ALA A 467 -30.95 -5.93 16.43
N LYS A 468 -31.82 -4.92 16.53
CA LYS A 468 -32.35 -4.20 15.37
C LYS A 468 -31.81 -2.80 15.24
N VAL A 469 -31.61 -2.37 13.99
CA VAL A 469 -31.18 -1.02 13.63
C VAL A 469 -32.09 -0.45 12.54
N HIS A 470 -32.28 0.87 12.57
CA HIS A 470 -32.94 1.62 11.50
C HIS A 470 -31.89 2.52 10.85
N LEU A 471 -31.61 2.31 9.58
CA LEU A 471 -30.54 2.97 8.84
C LEU A 471 -31.12 3.73 7.64
N PRO A 472 -31.15 5.08 7.65
CA PRO A 472 -31.35 5.86 6.43
C PRO A 472 -30.17 5.63 5.47
N VAL A 473 -30.28 6.12 4.24
CA VAL A 473 -29.15 6.07 3.28
C VAL A 473 -27.95 6.85 3.84
N ASN A 474 -26.78 6.22 3.84
CA ASN A 474 -25.54 6.60 4.53
C ASN A 474 -25.60 6.58 6.07
N GLY A 475 -26.68 6.09 6.67
CA GLY A 475 -26.82 5.89 8.11
C GLY A 475 -25.94 4.74 8.61
N LYS A 476 -25.44 4.85 9.85
CA LYS A 476 -24.61 3.80 10.48
C LYS A 476 -25.06 3.43 11.89
N ALA A 477 -24.78 2.18 12.27
CA ALA A 477 -24.81 1.70 13.65
C ALA A 477 -23.48 1.00 13.96
N ILE A 478 -22.84 1.39 15.07
CA ILE A 478 -21.54 0.91 15.52
C ILE A 478 -21.75 0.21 16.86
N PHE A 479 -21.48 -1.09 16.90
CA PHE A 479 -21.46 -1.87 18.12
C PHE A 479 -20.02 -1.97 18.66
N SER A 480 -19.86 -1.78 19.97
CA SER A 480 -18.61 -2.05 20.68
C SER A 480 -18.85 -3.21 21.63
N LEU A 481 -18.28 -4.38 21.30
CA LEU A 481 -18.50 -5.66 21.97
C LEU A 481 -17.24 -6.06 22.75
N SER A 482 -17.34 -6.05 24.08
CA SER A 482 -16.28 -6.45 25.00
C SER A 482 -16.56 -7.85 25.54
N ALA A 483 -15.70 -8.82 25.23
CA ALA A 483 -15.87 -10.23 25.63
C ALA A 483 -14.54 -10.89 26.05
N THR A 484 -14.58 -11.85 26.97
CA THR A 484 -13.38 -12.47 27.57
C THR A 484 -13.13 -13.88 27.03
N VAL A 485 -11.90 -14.17 26.63
CA VAL A 485 -11.47 -15.50 26.17
C VAL A 485 -11.54 -16.50 27.32
N VAL A 486 -12.36 -17.55 27.17
CA VAL A 486 -12.57 -18.61 28.16
C VAL A 486 -11.26 -19.35 28.44
N SER A 487 -10.82 -19.34 29.71
CA SER A 487 -9.57 -19.97 30.10
C SER A 487 -9.60 -21.49 29.90
N GLY A 488 -8.65 -22.02 29.12
CA GLY A 488 -8.57 -23.45 28.84
C GLY A 488 -9.56 -23.95 27.79
N SER A 489 -10.13 -23.07 26.97
CA SER A 489 -11.03 -23.39 25.83
C SER A 489 -10.36 -24.13 24.65
N GLY A 490 -9.19 -24.74 24.89
CA GLY A 490 -8.34 -25.36 23.88
C GLY A 490 -7.30 -24.39 23.30
N THR A 491 -6.29 -24.96 22.64
CA THR A 491 -5.32 -24.24 21.80
C THR A 491 -5.79 -24.32 20.36
N GLY A 492 -6.04 -23.19 19.71
CA GLY A 492 -6.65 -23.18 18.37
C GLY A 492 -6.95 -21.77 17.89
N ARG A 493 -7.89 -21.63 16.96
CA ARG A 493 -8.41 -20.32 16.54
C ARG A 493 -9.75 -20.00 17.22
N LEU A 494 -9.96 -18.72 17.45
CA LEU A 494 -11.23 -18.12 17.84
C LEU A 494 -11.68 -17.34 16.63
N SER A 495 -12.84 -17.67 16.07
CA SER A 495 -13.44 -16.94 14.95
C SER A 495 -14.78 -16.40 15.43
N ASN A 496 -15.00 -15.09 15.30
CA ASN A 496 -16.27 -14.47 15.63
C ASN A 496 -16.86 -13.80 14.38
N LEU A 497 -18.16 -14.02 14.14
CA LEU A 497 -18.89 -13.64 12.93
C LEU A 497 -20.05 -12.72 13.31
N ALA A 498 -19.98 -11.48 12.85
CA ALA A 498 -21.11 -10.57 12.79
C ALA A 498 -21.78 -10.66 11.41
N SER A 499 -23.10 -10.51 11.36
CA SER A 499 -23.89 -10.45 10.13
C SER A 499 -25.01 -9.44 10.25
N VAL A 500 -25.49 -8.93 9.13
CA VAL A 500 -26.71 -8.12 9.05
C VAL A 500 -27.65 -8.68 7.98
N THR A 501 -28.96 -8.49 8.16
CA THR A 501 -29.99 -8.88 7.21
C THR A 501 -31.10 -7.83 7.09
N VAL A 502 -31.69 -7.75 5.91
CA VAL A 502 -32.83 -6.88 5.59
C VAL A 502 -34.17 -7.51 6.00
N PRO A 503 -35.21 -6.72 6.33
CA PRO A 503 -36.54 -7.23 6.66
C PRO A 503 -37.30 -7.75 5.41
N GLU A 504 -38.38 -8.51 5.64
CA GLU A 504 -39.27 -8.99 4.59
C GLU A 504 -39.78 -7.84 3.68
N GLY A 505 -39.70 -8.02 2.37
CA GLY A 505 -40.08 -7.03 1.36
C GLY A 505 -38.95 -6.11 0.89
N VAL A 506 -37.81 -6.10 1.60
CA VAL A 506 -36.55 -5.48 1.15
C VAL A 506 -35.62 -6.58 0.64
N ILE A 507 -34.81 -6.27 -0.37
CA ILE A 507 -33.71 -7.10 -0.86
C ILE A 507 -32.42 -6.30 -0.72
N ASP A 508 -31.37 -6.98 -0.24
CA ASP A 508 -30.01 -6.45 -0.36
C ASP A 508 -29.45 -6.73 -1.76
N ASN A 509 -28.97 -5.70 -2.46
CA ASN A 509 -28.42 -5.85 -3.81
C ASN A 509 -26.97 -6.38 -3.83
N ASP A 510 -26.20 -6.22 -2.75
CA ASP A 510 -24.85 -6.76 -2.57
C ASP A 510 -24.74 -7.55 -1.25
N SER A 511 -25.25 -8.78 -1.25
CA SER A 511 -25.12 -9.67 -0.10
C SER A 511 -23.68 -10.15 0.19
N THR A 512 -22.65 -9.66 -0.50
CA THR A 512 -21.25 -10.06 -0.27
C THR A 512 -20.57 -9.29 0.86
N ASN A 513 -21.10 -8.11 1.20
CA ASN A 513 -20.62 -7.24 2.29
C ASN A 513 -21.39 -7.44 3.63
N ASN A 514 -22.41 -8.31 3.64
CA ASN A 514 -23.35 -8.50 4.74
C ASN A 514 -22.82 -9.43 5.88
N GLN A 515 -21.53 -9.79 5.87
CA GLN A 515 -20.88 -10.58 6.93
C GLN A 515 -19.47 -10.04 7.25
N GLY A 516 -19.18 -9.84 8.53
CA GLY A 516 -17.87 -9.43 9.06
C GLY A 516 -17.31 -10.52 9.96
N VAL A 517 -16.19 -11.13 9.58
CA VAL A 517 -15.49 -12.17 10.35
C VAL A 517 -14.16 -11.62 10.84
N ASP A 518 -13.87 -11.86 12.12
CA ASP A 518 -12.58 -11.60 12.76
C ASP A 518 -12.05 -12.90 13.37
N THR A 519 -10.74 -13.19 13.32
CA THR A 519 -10.23 -14.53 13.70
C THR A 519 -8.81 -14.59 14.27
N ASP A 520 -8.76 -14.68 15.59
CA ASP A 520 -7.56 -14.84 16.42
C ASP A 520 -7.00 -16.26 16.50
N SER A 521 -5.76 -16.35 16.98
CA SER A 521 -5.21 -17.57 17.59
C SER A 521 -5.28 -17.47 19.13
N ILE A 522 -5.65 -18.54 19.83
CA ILE A 522 -5.82 -18.52 21.30
C ILE A 522 -5.06 -19.63 22.04
N GLY A 523 -4.61 -19.32 23.25
CA GLY A 523 -3.90 -20.26 24.13
C GLY A 523 -3.16 -19.59 25.30
N ASN A 524 -2.10 -20.25 25.78
CA ASN A 524 -1.12 -19.65 26.68
C ASN A 524 -0.25 -18.64 25.91
N LEU A 525 -0.05 -17.45 26.48
CA LEU A 525 0.95 -16.48 26.01
C LEU A 525 2.20 -16.55 26.89
N HIS A 526 3.38 -16.57 26.26
CA HIS A 526 4.69 -16.51 26.91
C HIS A 526 5.49 -15.32 26.37
N LEU A 527 6.40 -14.77 27.18
CA LEU A 527 7.21 -13.60 26.83
C LEU A 527 8.49 -14.03 26.12
N LEU A 528 8.67 -13.63 24.85
CA LEU A 528 9.99 -13.60 24.23
C LEU A 528 10.68 -12.30 24.59
N THR A 529 11.84 -12.38 25.23
CA THR A 529 12.77 -11.27 25.45
C THR A 529 13.97 -11.39 24.51
N VAL A 530 14.23 -10.31 23.78
CA VAL A 530 15.49 -10.07 23.08
C VAL A 530 16.30 -9.04 23.86
N SER A 531 17.58 -9.29 24.10
CA SER A 531 18.53 -8.34 24.69
C SER A 531 19.76 -8.15 23.79
N LYS A 532 20.56 -7.12 24.06
CA LYS A 532 21.93 -6.99 23.55
C LYS A 532 22.92 -7.14 24.69
N ASP A 533 24.07 -7.76 24.42
CA ASP A 533 25.14 -7.88 25.41
C ASP A 533 25.74 -6.49 25.69
N PRO A 534 25.72 -5.98 26.94
CA PRO A 534 26.30 -4.68 27.28
C PRO A 534 27.84 -4.62 27.15
N ALA A 535 28.51 -5.76 26.91
CA ALA A 535 29.91 -5.81 26.51
C ALA A 535 30.12 -5.76 24.98
N SER A 536 29.05 -5.68 24.18
CA SER A 536 29.14 -5.43 22.73
C SER A 536 29.92 -4.14 22.46
N SER A 537 30.91 -4.20 21.58
CA SER A 537 31.65 -3.00 21.16
C SER A 537 31.10 -2.34 19.91
N GLY A 538 30.11 -2.97 19.27
CA GLY A 538 29.33 -2.44 18.15
C GLY A 538 27.84 -2.63 18.37
N THR A 539 27.06 -2.40 17.33
CA THR A 539 25.59 -2.24 17.37
C THR A 539 24.89 -2.98 16.23
N GLY A 540 23.57 -3.04 16.28
CA GLY A 540 22.74 -3.61 15.23
C GLY A 540 21.25 -3.64 15.57
N LEU A 541 20.44 -3.98 14.58
CA LEU A 541 19.02 -4.29 14.72
C LEU A 541 18.84 -5.75 15.11
N VAL A 542 17.82 -6.05 15.92
CA VAL A 542 17.28 -7.41 16.07
C VAL A 542 15.76 -7.38 15.88
N VAL A 543 15.24 -8.23 14.98
CA VAL A 543 13.80 -8.34 14.67
C VAL A 543 13.31 -9.78 14.80
N THR A 544 12.01 -9.96 15.04
CA THR A 544 11.33 -11.26 14.97
C THR A 544 10.50 -11.42 13.69
N SER A 545 10.34 -12.66 13.25
CA SER A 545 9.25 -13.12 12.39
C SER A 545 8.50 -14.26 13.10
N PRO A 546 7.20 -14.15 13.40
CA PRO A 546 6.31 -13.00 13.14
C PRO A 546 6.78 -11.68 13.78
N ALA A 547 6.40 -10.57 13.16
CA ALA A 547 6.83 -9.24 13.58
C ALA A 547 6.11 -8.80 14.87
N ALA A 548 6.84 -8.79 15.98
CA ALA A 548 6.37 -8.28 17.28
C ALA A 548 7.49 -7.64 18.10
N ILE A 549 8.77 -7.98 17.84
CA ILE A 549 9.93 -7.30 18.37
C ILE A 549 10.70 -6.64 17.23
N SER A 550 11.00 -5.35 17.39
CA SER A 550 12.03 -4.63 16.65
C SER A 550 12.90 -3.90 17.68
N CYS A 551 14.15 -4.31 17.79
CA CYS A 551 15.10 -3.82 18.79
C CYS A 551 16.34 -3.29 18.06
N ASP A 552 16.27 -2.02 17.67
CA ASP A 552 17.28 -1.28 16.89
C ASP A 552 18.64 -1.11 17.60
N ALA A 553 19.54 -0.32 17.00
CA ALA A 553 20.88 -0.08 17.54
C ALA A 553 20.92 0.56 18.95
N ALA A 554 19.87 1.29 19.36
CA ALA A 554 19.76 1.90 20.69
C ALA A 554 19.06 0.99 21.71
N CYS A 555 18.13 0.14 21.25
CA CYS A 555 17.42 -0.82 22.09
C CYS A 555 18.36 -1.83 22.77
N ALA A 556 18.48 -1.74 24.10
CA ALA A 556 19.22 -2.70 24.92
C ALA A 556 18.42 -3.98 25.21
N ARG A 557 17.09 -3.87 25.32
CA ARG A 557 16.15 -4.99 25.53
C ARG A 557 14.78 -4.66 24.99
N ALA A 558 14.13 -5.62 24.35
CA ALA A 558 12.72 -5.60 23.96
C ALA A 558 12.04 -6.92 24.32
N THR A 559 10.71 -6.88 24.50
CA THR A 559 9.91 -8.05 24.89
C THR A 559 8.56 -8.02 24.17
N ALA A 560 8.09 -9.16 23.68
CA ALA A 560 6.73 -9.33 23.16
C ALA A 560 6.12 -10.66 23.63
N GLN A 561 4.79 -10.77 23.58
CA GLN A 561 4.07 -12.02 23.86
C GLN A 561 3.86 -12.83 22.57
N PHE A 562 4.05 -14.14 22.66
CA PHE A 562 3.76 -15.10 21.60
C PHE A 562 3.00 -16.30 22.20
N LEU A 563 2.20 -16.99 21.38
CA LEU A 563 1.49 -18.20 21.83
C LEU A 563 2.44 -19.37 22.02
N GLU A 564 2.11 -20.26 22.96
CA GLU A 564 2.82 -21.52 23.16
C GLU A 564 2.83 -22.37 21.88
N GLY A 565 4.02 -22.84 21.50
CA GLY A 565 4.28 -23.56 20.25
C GLY A 565 4.65 -22.65 19.07
N THR A 566 4.58 -21.32 19.19
CA THR A 566 4.96 -20.41 18.08
C THR A 566 6.44 -20.57 17.76
N LEU A 567 6.78 -20.85 16.50
CA LEU A 567 8.14 -20.75 15.99
C LEU A 567 8.44 -19.29 15.65
N VAL A 568 9.38 -18.67 16.37
CA VAL A 568 9.80 -17.29 16.14
C VAL A 568 11.21 -17.28 15.58
N SER A 569 11.37 -16.75 14.37
CA SER A 569 12.65 -16.58 13.69
C SER A 569 13.23 -15.21 14.07
N VAL A 570 14.39 -15.19 14.72
CA VAL A 570 14.99 -13.97 15.28
C VAL A 570 16.24 -13.60 14.48
N THR A 571 16.19 -12.47 13.77
CA THR A 571 17.27 -12.01 12.88
C THR A 571 18.03 -10.85 13.52
N ALA A 572 19.36 -10.97 13.63
CA ALA A 572 20.25 -9.86 13.93
C ALA A 572 20.87 -9.27 12.66
N THR A 573 20.90 -7.95 12.54
CA THR A 573 21.56 -7.23 11.44
C THR A 573 22.50 -6.19 12.04
N ALA A 574 23.81 -6.38 11.89
CA ALA A 574 24.79 -5.42 12.39
C ALA A 574 24.65 -4.06 11.70
N ALA A 575 24.96 -2.98 12.41
CA ALA A 575 24.97 -1.64 11.83
C ALA A 575 26.07 -1.50 10.76
N PRO A 576 25.99 -0.52 9.83
CA PRO A 576 27.01 -0.33 8.80
C PRO A 576 28.42 -0.11 9.39
N GLY A 577 29.30 -1.09 9.15
CA GLY A 577 30.66 -1.13 9.68
C GLY A 577 30.86 -2.11 10.83
N ASP A 578 29.79 -2.48 11.55
CA ASP A 578 29.83 -3.46 12.65
C ASP A 578 29.70 -4.90 12.14
N THR A 579 30.02 -5.87 13.01
CA THR A 579 29.85 -7.31 12.76
C THR A 579 28.98 -7.93 13.86
N PHE A 580 28.01 -8.77 13.47
CA PHE A 580 27.27 -9.62 14.39
C PHE A 580 28.10 -10.87 14.69
N VAL A 581 28.33 -11.17 15.97
CA VAL A 581 29.23 -12.25 16.41
C VAL A 581 28.45 -13.52 16.71
N GLY A 582 27.26 -13.41 17.28
CA GLY A 582 26.41 -14.54 17.64
C GLY A 582 25.45 -14.27 18.79
N TRP A 583 24.77 -15.32 19.21
CA TRP A 583 23.77 -15.30 20.27
C TRP A 583 24.24 -16.02 21.54
N THR A 584 23.64 -15.65 22.67
CA THR A 584 23.62 -16.41 23.93
C THR A 584 22.20 -16.46 24.51
N GLY A 585 21.95 -17.35 25.48
CA GLY A 585 20.62 -17.61 26.04
C GLY A 585 19.92 -18.78 25.34
N ALA A 586 18.65 -18.62 24.97
CA ALA A 586 17.88 -19.62 24.23
C ALA A 586 18.48 -19.93 22.83
N CYS A 587 19.16 -18.94 22.24
CA CYS A 587 19.98 -19.09 21.05
C CYS A 587 21.46 -19.20 21.44
N THR A 588 22.25 -20.04 20.75
CA THR A 588 23.70 -20.11 20.96
C THR A 588 24.48 -20.21 19.65
N GLY A 589 25.59 -19.49 19.54
CA GLY A 589 26.44 -19.46 18.34
C GLY A 589 26.01 -18.44 17.29
N SER A 590 26.61 -18.49 16.11
CA SER A 590 26.48 -17.47 15.05
C SER A 590 25.38 -17.74 14.01
N ALA A 591 24.51 -18.72 14.23
CA ALA A 591 23.36 -18.99 13.35
C ALA A 591 22.41 -17.78 13.33
N ASN A 592 22.10 -17.26 12.13
CA ASN A 592 21.33 -16.04 11.96
C ASN A 592 20.50 -16.12 10.66
N PRO A 593 19.16 -16.09 10.72
CA PRO A 593 18.33 -16.03 11.93
C PRO A 593 18.55 -17.20 12.90
N CYS A 594 18.16 -16.99 14.16
CA CYS A 594 17.97 -18.06 15.13
C CYS A 594 16.48 -18.33 15.30
N ASP A 595 16.05 -19.56 14.99
CA ASP A 595 14.67 -20.00 15.16
C ASP A 595 14.45 -20.59 16.56
N VAL A 596 13.44 -20.10 17.27
CA VAL A 596 13.10 -20.53 18.63
C VAL A 596 11.61 -20.86 18.75
N THR A 597 11.28 -22.09 19.14
CA THR A 597 9.90 -22.45 19.52
C THR A 597 9.60 -21.96 20.92
N ILE A 598 8.63 -21.07 21.07
CA ILE A 598 8.22 -20.49 22.34
C ILE A 598 7.38 -21.50 23.13
N THR A 599 7.97 -22.10 24.17
CA THR A 599 7.29 -23.06 25.08
C THR A 599 7.26 -22.60 26.54
N ALA A 600 7.95 -21.50 26.84
CA ALA A 600 8.01 -20.82 28.14
C ALA A 600 8.50 -19.38 27.91
N ASP A 601 8.49 -18.55 28.96
CA ASP A 601 9.20 -17.26 28.98
C ASP A 601 10.66 -17.45 28.55
N THR A 602 11.05 -16.81 27.45
CA THR A 602 12.27 -17.10 26.68
C THR A 602 13.16 -15.87 26.64
N VAL A 603 14.46 -16.02 26.86
CA VAL A 603 15.44 -14.92 26.80
C VAL A 603 16.62 -15.29 25.91
N LEU A 604 16.95 -14.40 24.98
CA LEU A 604 18.14 -14.49 24.13
C LEU A 604 18.84 -13.12 24.02
N THR A 605 20.15 -13.14 23.79
CA THR A 605 21.02 -11.96 23.78
C THR A 605 21.92 -11.96 22.54
N ALA A 606 21.89 -10.86 21.78
CA ALA A 606 22.76 -10.63 20.62
C ALA A 606 24.09 -9.97 21.01
N LEU A 607 25.19 -10.37 20.36
CA LEU A 607 26.52 -9.77 20.51
C LEU A 607 27.01 -9.12 19.21
N PHE A 608 27.45 -7.86 19.28
CA PHE A 608 27.94 -7.07 18.13
C PHE A 608 29.32 -6.45 18.42
N THR A 609 30.15 -6.27 17.38
CA THR A 609 31.50 -5.70 17.50
C THR A 609 31.89 -4.80 16.33
N SER A 610 32.33 -3.57 16.63
CA SER A 610 32.98 -2.68 15.66
C SER A 610 34.45 -3.02 15.38
N PRO A 611 34.92 -2.89 14.13
CA PRO A 611 36.34 -2.75 13.81
C PRO A 611 36.95 -1.53 14.51
N ARG A 612 38.18 -1.65 15.00
CA ARG A 612 38.89 -0.56 15.68
C ARG A 612 39.70 0.26 14.68
N ALA A 613 39.61 1.58 14.79
CA ALA A 613 40.27 2.54 13.91
C ALA A 613 41.77 2.72 14.24
N PRO A 614 42.63 2.98 13.23
CA PRO A 614 44.05 3.23 13.42
C PRO A 614 44.34 4.62 13.99
N THR A 615 45.55 4.78 14.54
CA THR A 615 46.10 6.04 15.04
C THR A 615 45.93 7.19 14.02
N GLY A 616 45.46 8.35 14.49
CA GLY A 616 45.16 9.52 13.66
C GLY A 616 43.72 9.59 13.13
N SER A 617 42.93 8.51 13.24
CA SER A 617 41.51 8.52 12.91
C SER A 617 40.69 9.29 13.96
N THR A 618 39.50 9.78 13.60
CA THR A 618 38.56 10.35 14.57
C THR A 618 37.95 9.28 15.49
N CYS A 619 37.56 9.67 16.71
CA CYS A 619 36.95 8.78 17.70
C CYS A 619 36.06 9.53 18.70
N SER A 620 35.11 8.80 19.30
CA SER A 620 34.28 9.26 20.42
C SER A 620 34.58 8.54 21.73
N SER A 621 35.19 7.35 21.70
CA SER A 621 35.59 6.60 22.89
C SER A 621 36.85 5.76 22.69
N ALA A 622 37.44 5.30 23.80
CA ALA A 622 38.62 4.42 23.81
C ALA A 622 38.43 3.09 23.06
N THR A 623 37.20 2.55 23.01
CA THR A 623 36.93 1.26 22.33
C THR A 623 37.00 1.37 20.81
N ASN A 624 36.76 2.56 20.25
CA ASN A 624 36.86 2.82 18.81
C ASN A 624 38.30 2.73 18.28
N CYS A 625 39.33 2.74 19.13
CA CYS A 625 40.73 2.87 18.73
C CYS A 625 41.54 1.58 18.92
N LEU A 626 42.41 1.26 17.94
CA LEU A 626 43.35 0.14 18.01
C LEU A 626 44.34 0.27 19.18
N SER A 627 44.70 1.49 19.53
CA SER A 627 45.56 1.83 20.69
C SER A 627 44.83 1.80 22.04
N GLY A 628 43.51 1.61 22.05
CA GLY A 628 42.67 1.79 23.25
C GLY A 628 42.67 3.22 23.80
N SER A 629 43.18 4.21 23.06
CA SER A 629 43.33 5.61 23.50
C SER A 629 42.63 6.56 22.54
N CYS A 630 41.51 7.12 22.95
CA CYS A 630 40.84 8.23 22.26
C CYS A 630 41.10 9.53 23.04
N VAL A 631 41.66 10.54 22.38
CA VAL A 631 42.15 11.77 23.01
C VAL A 631 41.86 12.95 22.08
N ASP A 632 41.19 13.98 22.60
CA ASP A 632 40.84 15.22 21.88
C ASP A 632 40.11 14.98 20.52
N GLY A 633 39.29 13.91 20.47
CA GLY A 633 38.54 13.47 19.30
C GLY A 633 39.32 12.58 18.32
N VAL A 634 40.56 12.18 18.65
CA VAL A 634 41.48 11.45 17.76
C VAL A 634 42.02 10.17 18.43
N CYS A 635 42.08 9.08 17.69
CA CYS A 635 42.75 7.84 18.10
C CYS A 635 44.25 8.10 18.25
N CYS A 636 44.70 8.13 19.49
CA CYS A 636 46.04 8.55 19.85
C CYS A 636 46.98 7.35 20.02
N ASN A 637 48.27 7.53 19.73
CA ASN A 637 49.29 6.48 19.90
C ASN A 637 49.47 6.03 21.36
N THR A 638 49.11 6.87 22.32
CA THR A 638 49.09 6.62 23.77
C THR A 638 48.07 7.56 24.44
N SER A 639 47.83 7.44 25.73
CA SER A 639 47.01 8.41 26.48
C SER A 639 47.80 9.69 26.79
N CYS A 640 47.30 10.84 26.36
CA CYS A 640 47.81 12.15 26.80
C CYS A 640 47.23 12.50 28.16
N THR A 641 47.89 12.10 29.25
CA THR A 641 47.44 12.36 30.62
C THR A 641 47.82 13.75 31.16
N GLU A 642 48.78 14.44 30.53
CA GLU A 642 49.27 15.75 30.95
C GLU A 642 48.40 16.90 30.40
N GLN A 643 48.33 18.02 31.13
CA GLN A 643 47.44 19.15 30.79
C GLN A 643 47.87 19.92 29.52
N CYS A 644 49.16 19.86 29.17
CA CYS A 644 49.76 20.56 28.03
C CYS A 644 50.12 19.61 26.87
N MET A 645 49.48 18.44 26.81
CA MET A 645 49.65 17.44 25.74
C MET A 645 48.31 17.20 25.05
N ALA A 646 48.31 17.25 23.71
CA ALA A 646 47.14 17.00 22.87
C ALA A 646 47.47 16.04 21.72
N CYS A 647 46.45 15.43 21.12
CA CYS A 647 46.59 14.46 20.04
C CYS A 647 45.92 14.84 18.71
N ASN A 648 45.22 15.99 18.67
CA ASN A 648 44.67 16.60 17.47
C ASN A 648 45.57 17.70 16.88
N VAL A 649 46.82 17.80 17.33
CA VAL A 649 47.78 18.85 16.94
C VAL A 649 48.03 18.84 15.42
N PRO A 650 47.80 19.97 14.70
CA PRO A 650 48.07 20.04 13.26
C PRO A 650 49.51 19.69 12.90
N GLY A 651 49.68 18.73 11.98
CA GLY A 651 50.99 18.18 11.60
C GLY A 651 51.53 17.07 12.52
N SER A 652 50.82 16.70 13.59
CA SER A 652 51.15 15.55 14.46
C SER A 652 49.92 14.78 14.96
N VAL A 653 48.81 14.87 14.21
CA VAL A 653 47.52 14.22 14.53
C VAL A 653 47.70 12.72 14.77
N GLY A 654 47.16 12.22 15.88
CA GLY A 654 47.33 10.85 16.35
C GLY A 654 48.60 10.59 17.15
N THR A 655 49.53 11.55 17.24
CA THR A 655 50.71 11.47 18.11
C THR A 655 50.54 12.42 19.28
N CYS A 656 50.60 11.89 20.51
CA CYS A 656 50.52 12.68 21.72
C CYS A 656 51.68 13.70 21.79
N SER A 657 51.37 14.99 21.69
CA SER A 657 52.35 16.06 21.42
C SER A 657 52.11 17.29 22.31
N PRO A 658 53.16 18.03 22.72
CA PRO A 658 53.00 19.20 23.56
C PRO A 658 52.41 20.40 22.80
N VAL A 659 51.66 21.25 23.50
CA VAL A 659 50.99 22.43 22.93
C VAL A 659 51.40 23.74 23.61
N THR A 660 51.18 24.86 22.91
CA THR A 660 51.36 26.23 23.40
C THR A 660 50.02 26.95 23.48
N GLY A 661 49.87 27.89 24.43
CA GLY A 661 48.59 28.56 24.69
C GLY A 661 47.74 27.82 25.73
N ALA A 662 46.42 27.99 25.71
CA ALA A 662 45.55 27.37 26.71
C ALA A 662 45.58 25.82 26.67
N PRO A 663 45.33 25.14 27.81
CA PRO A 663 45.09 23.69 27.84
C PRO A 663 44.00 23.24 26.85
N VAL A 664 44.12 22.03 26.30
CA VAL A 664 43.26 21.52 25.21
C VAL A 664 42.19 20.56 25.72
N GLY A 665 40.97 20.70 25.18
CA GLY A 665 39.79 19.90 25.54
C GLY A 665 39.12 20.36 26.83
N ASP A 666 38.22 19.55 27.37
CA ASP A 666 37.46 19.86 28.61
C ASP A 666 38.30 19.83 29.91
N ARG A 667 39.63 19.89 29.79
CA ARG A 667 40.60 19.90 30.89
C ARG A 667 40.52 21.28 31.55
N PRO A 668 40.02 21.44 32.79
CA PRO A 668 39.71 22.76 33.31
C PRO A 668 40.96 23.65 33.44
N ALA A 669 40.94 24.80 32.78
CA ALA A 669 41.86 25.87 33.09
C ALA A 669 41.55 26.39 34.51
N CYS A 670 42.54 26.36 35.41
CA CYS A 670 42.33 26.74 36.81
C CYS A 670 41.78 28.17 36.92
N ALA A 671 40.81 28.35 37.84
CA ALA A 671 40.38 29.67 38.27
C ALA A 671 41.56 30.45 38.90
N ALA A 672 41.44 31.77 39.02
CA ALA A 672 42.52 32.64 39.47
C ALA A 672 42.84 32.48 40.98
N GLY A 673 43.61 31.44 41.31
CA GLY A 673 44.12 31.10 42.65
C GLY A 673 44.76 29.70 42.66
N ASP A 674 45.80 29.52 43.48
CA ASP A 674 46.40 28.21 43.82
C ASP A 674 46.96 27.33 42.67
N SER A 675 47.80 27.92 41.80
CA SER A 675 48.74 27.23 40.87
C SER A 675 48.07 26.49 39.67
N VAL A 676 48.70 26.26 38.51
CA VAL A 676 50.13 25.99 38.22
C VAL A 676 50.67 26.80 37.03
N CYS A 677 49.98 26.84 35.88
CA CYS A 677 50.53 27.39 34.62
C CYS A 677 50.14 28.85 34.29
N GLY A 678 49.47 29.57 35.19
CA GLY A 678 49.00 30.94 34.92
C GLY A 678 48.02 31.09 33.73
N GLY A 679 47.46 29.98 33.23
CA GLY A 679 46.56 29.93 32.09
C GLY A 679 47.19 29.56 30.73
N SER A 680 48.51 29.34 30.63
CA SER A 680 49.16 28.98 29.36
C SER A 680 50.22 27.89 29.49
N CYS A 681 50.15 26.92 28.60
CA CYS A 681 51.21 25.98 28.24
C CYS A 681 52.29 26.68 27.38
N ASP A 682 53.52 26.19 27.48
CA ASP A 682 54.73 26.72 26.87
C ASP A 682 55.36 25.79 25.81
N GLY A 683 54.77 24.62 25.59
CA GLY A 683 55.29 23.58 24.70
C GLY A 683 56.34 22.64 25.30
N THR A 684 56.62 22.69 26.62
CA THR A 684 57.67 21.87 27.26
C THR A 684 57.17 20.65 28.05
N GLY A 685 55.90 20.67 28.50
CA GLY A 685 55.17 19.50 28.98
C GLY A 685 54.78 19.48 30.47
N ALA A 686 55.62 19.96 31.40
CA ALA A 686 55.42 19.64 32.83
C ALA A 686 55.81 20.72 33.88
N SER A 687 54.91 20.90 34.86
CA SER A 687 55.13 21.28 36.28
C SER A 687 55.42 22.75 36.70
N CYS A 688 54.69 23.18 37.75
CA CYS A 688 54.90 24.30 38.69
C CYS A 688 54.13 24.00 40.01
N SER A 689 54.04 24.90 41.01
CA SER A 689 53.75 24.53 42.42
C SER A 689 52.77 25.41 43.25
N HIS A 690 52.23 24.79 44.32
CA HIS A 690 51.17 25.15 45.33
C HIS A 690 51.64 26.20 46.40
N PRO A 691 50.84 26.74 47.40
CA PRO A 691 49.62 26.19 48.03
C PRO A 691 48.48 27.07 48.67
N THR A 692 47.24 26.53 48.60
CA THR A 692 46.10 26.54 49.58
C THR A 692 45.34 27.84 50.00
N SER A 693 44.02 27.92 49.72
CA SER A 693 42.97 27.23 50.54
C SER A 693 41.47 27.48 50.16
N ASN A 694 40.67 26.40 50.18
CA ASN A 694 39.20 26.27 50.39
C ASN A 694 38.16 27.24 49.77
N ILE A 695 37.27 26.70 48.91
CA ILE A 695 35.82 27.02 48.82
C ILE A 695 35.08 25.87 48.08
N VAL A 696 33.76 25.71 48.29
CA VAL A 696 32.92 24.64 47.69
C VAL A 696 31.64 25.22 47.06
N VAL A 697 31.31 24.80 45.82
CA VAL A 697 30.03 25.07 45.14
C VAL A 697 29.55 23.80 44.42
N ARG A 698 28.24 23.71 44.10
CA ARG A 698 27.51 22.47 43.73
C ARG A 698 27.45 22.20 42.22
N GLN A 699 27.25 20.92 41.85
CA GLN A 699 26.83 20.51 40.51
C GLN A 699 25.29 20.58 40.32
N PRO A 700 24.79 20.79 39.08
CA PRO A 700 23.43 20.46 38.67
C PRO A 700 23.28 18.96 38.33
N THR A 701 22.05 18.46 38.29
CA THR A 701 21.72 17.03 38.14
C THR A 701 21.47 16.61 36.69
N THR A 702 21.95 15.43 36.30
CA THR A 702 21.57 14.76 35.04
C THR A 702 20.18 14.16 35.10
N GLY A 703 19.34 14.43 34.09
CA GLY A 703 18.07 13.76 33.84
C GLY A 703 17.86 13.61 32.33
N ALA A 704 17.04 12.64 31.91
CA ALA A 704 16.70 12.46 30.50
C ALA A 704 15.91 13.68 29.99
N CYS A 705 16.28 14.19 28.81
CA CYS A 705 15.71 15.39 28.22
C CYS A 705 14.93 15.03 26.96
N CYS A 706 13.60 15.06 27.03
CA CYS A 706 12.74 14.96 25.86
C CYS A 706 12.80 16.27 25.04
N LEU A 707 12.60 16.17 23.74
CA LEU A 707 12.45 17.31 22.84
C LEU A 707 10.99 17.73 22.80
N ASN A 708 10.67 18.90 23.35
CA ASN A 708 9.37 19.53 23.13
C ASN A 708 9.28 20.12 21.71
N VAL A 709 8.09 20.03 21.10
CA VAL A 709 7.76 20.58 19.78
C VAL A 709 6.58 21.54 19.94
N ASP A 710 6.88 22.70 20.54
CA ASP A 710 5.89 23.70 20.95
C ASP A 710 5.79 24.79 19.85
N LEU A 711 4.96 24.51 18.82
CA LEU A 711 4.81 25.31 17.59
C LEU A 711 3.35 25.72 17.30
N ASN A 712 2.54 25.87 18.35
CA ASN A 712 1.14 26.31 18.26
C ASN A 712 0.93 27.81 18.52
N ASP A 713 1.99 28.57 18.82
CA ASP A 713 1.87 29.94 19.31
C ASP A 713 1.46 30.95 18.22
N TYR A 714 1.81 30.70 16.95
CA TYR A 714 1.43 31.53 15.80
C TYR A 714 1.15 30.71 14.52
N ASN A 715 0.26 31.22 13.66
CA ASN A 715 0.02 30.68 12.32
C ASN A 715 1.09 31.16 11.31
N LEU A 716 1.73 32.30 11.61
CA LEU A 716 2.88 32.80 10.87
C LEU A 716 3.83 33.50 11.84
N PHE A 717 5.06 32.99 11.94
CA PHE A 717 6.12 33.50 12.82
C PHE A 717 7.40 33.75 12.03
N LEU A 718 7.82 35.00 11.94
CA LEU A 718 8.89 35.43 11.04
C LEU A 718 10.01 36.16 11.78
N ARG A 719 11.26 35.97 11.35
CA ARG A 719 12.43 36.65 11.94
C ARG A 719 12.55 38.10 11.49
N GLU A 720 12.12 38.36 10.26
CA GLU A 720 12.29 39.58 9.49
C GLU A 720 10.92 40.04 8.96
N ASP A 721 10.80 40.39 7.68
CA ASP A 721 9.63 41.07 7.10
C ASP A 721 8.50 40.12 6.65
N TYR A 722 7.26 40.63 6.71
CA TYR A 722 6.07 40.09 6.05
C TYR A 722 5.48 41.14 5.10
N SER A 723 5.32 40.80 3.81
CA SER A 723 4.73 41.74 2.84
C SER A 723 3.77 41.07 1.84
N GLY A 724 2.76 41.83 1.42
CA GLY A 724 1.77 41.40 0.41
C GLY A 724 0.54 40.66 0.98
N GLY A 725 0.68 40.07 2.17
CA GLY A 725 -0.25 39.08 2.71
C GLY A 725 -1.73 39.48 2.80
N HIS A 726 -2.58 38.47 2.61
CA HIS A 726 -4.04 38.54 2.65
C HIS A 726 -4.58 38.12 4.04
N ASP A 727 -5.50 37.17 4.12
CA ASP A 727 -6.14 36.73 5.37
C ASP A 727 -5.29 35.67 6.10
N VAL A 728 -5.13 35.84 7.41
CA VAL A 728 -4.60 34.82 8.32
C VAL A 728 -5.57 34.65 9.48
N VAL A 729 -6.26 33.51 9.53
CA VAL A 729 -7.38 33.24 10.42
C VAL A 729 -6.96 33.31 11.90
N GLY A 730 -5.71 32.96 12.22
CA GLY A 730 -5.11 33.04 13.56
C GLY A 730 -4.03 34.13 13.72
N LYS A 731 -2.97 33.86 14.49
CA LYS A 731 -1.99 34.88 14.92
C LYS A 731 -0.81 35.05 13.96
N VAL A 732 -0.30 36.28 13.87
CA VAL A 732 0.86 36.65 13.03
C VAL A 732 1.90 37.42 13.84
N ALA A 733 3.18 37.03 13.74
CA ALA A 733 4.30 37.79 14.29
C ALA A 733 5.47 37.83 13.30
N ALA A 734 6.13 38.99 13.19
CA ALA A 734 7.31 39.18 12.35
C ALA A 734 8.31 40.12 13.04
N GLY A 735 9.58 39.71 13.15
CA GLY A 735 10.63 40.48 13.83
C GLY A 735 11.10 41.73 13.08
N GLY A 736 10.72 41.87 11.81
CA GLY A 736 10.88 43.06 10.99
C GLY A 736 9.55 43.78 10.74
N ASN A 737 9.40 44.28 9.52
CA ASN A 737 8.28 45.09 9.08
C ASN A 737 7.10 44.22 8.63
N ILE A 738 5.87 44.65 8.92
CA ILE A 738 4.65 44.03 8.41
C ILE A 738 3.93 45.02 7.50
N THR A 739 3.64 44.62 6.25
CA THR A 739 2.85 45.41 5.30
C THR A 739 1.73 44.58 4.69
N LEU A 740 0.49 44.80 5.16
CA LEU A 740 -0.71 44.06 4.76
C LEU A 740 -1.75 44.95 4.10
N THR A 741 -2.52 44.38 3.16
CA THR A 741 -3.58 45.11 2.45
C THR A 741 -4.65 44.17 1.93
N ASN A 742 -5.93 44.50 2.15
CA ASN A 742 -7.08 43.60 1.92
C ASN A 742 -6.97 42.35 2.81
N PHE A 743 -6.91 42.54 4.13
CA PHE A 743 -6.51 41.49 5.08
C PHE A 743 -7.46 41.36 6.28
N SER A 744 -7.49 40.19 6.89
CA SER A 744 -7.98 39.96 8.24
C SER A 744 -6.98 39.11 9.02
N VAL A 745 -6.66 39.49 10.26
CA VAL A 745 -5.77 38.73 11.15
C VAL A 745 -6.51 38.34 12.42
N GLY A 746 -6.47 37.06 12.78
CA GLY A 746 -6.98 36.52 14.03
C GLY A 746 -8.50 36.43 14.14
N TRP A 747 -9.23 36.46 13.02
CA TRP A 747 -10.71 36.48 13.03
C TRP A 747 -11.34 35.18 13.55
N GLY A 748 -10.67 34.04 13.35
CA GLY A 748 -11.08 32.75 13.90
C GLY A 748 -10.64 32.50 15.34
N LEU A 749 -9.84 33.40 15.94
CA LEU A 749 -9.42 33.24 17.34
C LEU A 749 -10.61 33.37 18.30
N PRO A 750 -10.63 32.60 19.41
CA PRO A 750 -11.61 32.75 20.48
C PRO A 750 -11.76 34.20 20.96
N GLY A 751 -12.97 34.59 21.39
CA GLY A 751 -13.28 35.97 21.78
C GLY A 751 -12.46 36.52 22.96
N ASN A 752 -11.80 35.65 23.71
CA ASN A 752 -10.88 35.96 24.81
C ASN A 752 -9.39 35.93 24.40
N ASP A 753 -9.02 35.31 23.26
CA ASP A 753 -7.63 35.24 22.81
C ASP A 753 -7.26 36.42 21.90
N ILE A 754 -7.28 37.59 22.52
CA ILE A 754 -7.01 38.88 21.85
C ILE A 754 -5.58 39.36 22.08
N SER A 755 -4.70 38.59 22.74
CA SER A 755 -3.35 39.06 23.09
C SER A 755 -2.32 38.72 22.01
N ASN A 756 -1.51 39.72 21.64
CA ASN A 756 -0.44 39.63 20.64
C ASN A 756 -0.90 39.03 19.29
N THR A 757 -2.13 39.32 18.87
CA THR A 757 -2.73 38.78 17.63
C THR A 757 -1.96 39.17 16.37
N LEU A 758 -1.34 40.36 16.35
CA LEU A 758 -0.45 40.82 15.28
C LEU A 758 0.79 41.54 15.86
N VAL A 759 2.01 41.04 15.63
CA VAL A 759 3.23 41.63 16.22
C VAL A 759 4.28 41.98 15.16
N ALA A 760 4.72 43.24 15.09
CA ALA A 760 5.81 43.71 14.23
C ALA A 760 7.03 44.21 15.05
N GLY A 761 8.21 43.62 14.86
CA GLY A 761 9.47 44.11 15.44
C GLY A 761 10.03 45.36 14.75
N GLY A 762 9.48 45.74 13.60
CA GLY A 762 9.80 46.94 12.82
C GLY A 762 8.58 47.86 12.62
N LEU A 763 8.40 48.33 11.38
CA LEU A 763 7.26 49.15 10.95
C LEU A 763 6.00 48.28 10.75
N LEU A 764 4.86 48.71 11.28
CA LEU A 764 3.55 48.11 11.00
C LEU A 764 2.76 49.01 10.04
N THR A 765 2.49 48.54 8.82
CA THR A 765 1.72 49.25 7.79
C THR A 765 0.49 48.46 7.38
N LEU A 766 -0.70 48.99 7.67
CA LEU A 766 -1.97 48.30 7.43
C LEU A 766 -2.90 49.13 6.55
N SER A 767 -3.59 48.51 5.58
CA SER A 767 -4.59 49.21 4.77
C SER A 767 -5.78 48.30 4.42
N ARG A 768 -7.02 48.81 4.52
CA ARG A 768 -8.25 48.09 4.12
C ARG A 768 -8.32 46.67 4.71
N GLY A 769 -8.65 46.53 5.99
CA GLY A 769 -8.63 45.21 6.65
C GLY A 769 -8.98 45.27 8.12
N GLY A 770 -8.69 44.21 8.88
CA GLY A 770 -8.91 44.21 10.32
C GLY A 770 -8.08 43.22 11.13
N VAL A 771 -7.93 43.52 12.43
CA VAL A 771 -7.27 42.63 13.40
C VAL A 771 -8.24 42.34 14.53
N TRP A 772 -8.56 41.06 14.75
CA TRP A 772 -9.58 40.61 15.71
C TRP A 772 -9.02 40.41 17.13
N GLY A 773 -8.05 41.25 17.48
CA GLY A 773 -7.39 41.32 18.78
C GLY A 773 -6.37 42.45 18.77
N ASP A 774 -5.38 42.39 19.64
CA ASP A 774 -4.37 43.43 19.79
C ASP A 774 -3.23 43.31 18.79
N ALA A 775 -2.85 44.45 18.22
CA ALA A 775 -1.60 44.60 17.50
C ALA A 775 -0.51 45.25 18.36
N ARG A 776 0.73 44.84 18.13
CA ARG A 776 1.94 45.40 18.75
C ARG A 776 2.98 45.73 17.68
N TYR A 777 3.65 46.86 17.83
CA TYR A 777 4.69 47.29 16.90
C TYR A 777 5.84 47.95 17.67
N ALA A 778 7.10 47.64 17.35
CA ALA A 778 8.23 48.28 18.02
C ALA A 778 8.63 49.62 17.35
N GLY A 779 8.60 49.65 16.01
CA GLY A 779 8.96 50.82 15.19
C GLY A 779 7.81 51.82 15.03
N GLY A 780 7.56 52.24 13.79
CA GLY A 780 6.43 53.10 13.45
C GLY A 780 5.13 52.31 13.21
N TYR A 781 4.00 53.03 13.20
CA TYR A 781 2.70 52.51 12.78
C TYR A 781 2.06 53.43 11.75
N SER A 782 1.56 52.85 10.66
CA SER A 782 0.91 53.54 9.55
C SER A 782 -0.39 52.81 9.21
N THR A 783 -1.49 53.55 9.09
CA THR A 783 -2.80 52.99 8.77
C THR A 783 -3.68 53.97 8.00
N ASN A 784 -4.60 53.45 7.19
CA ASN A 784 -5.71 54.24 6.65
C ASN A 784 -6.97 54.13 7.55
N GLN A 785 -7.97 54.98 7.30
CA GLN A 785 -9.24 55.01 8.04
C GLN A 785 -10.17 53.81 7.75
N SER A 786 -9.67 52.80 7.04
CA SER A 786 -10.41 51.57 6.66
C SER A 786 -9.83 50.31 7.30
N VAL A 787 -8.97 50.46 8.31
CA VAL A 787 -8.52 49.34 9.16
C VAL A 787 -9.31 49.34 10.46
N VAL A 788 -9.86 48.18 10.84
CA VAL A 788 -10.67 48.00 12.07
C VAL A 788 -9.98 47.08 13.07
N PHE A 789 -10.28 47.30 14.36
CA PHE A 789 -9.83 46.41 15.45
C PHE A 789 -11.05 45.97 16.27
N PRO A 790 -11.84 44.96 15.83
CA PRO A 790 -13.16 44.68 16.41
C PRO A 790 -13.13 44.17 17.86
N ARG A 791 -11.98 43.68 18.34
CA ARG A 791 -11.81 43.13 19.70
C ARG A 791 -10.48 43.55 20.38
N GLY A 792 -9.84 44.62 19.93
CA GLY A 792 -8.52 45.03 20.44
C GLY A 792 -8.05 46.38 19.91
N HIS A 793 -6.75 46.61 19.90
CA HIS A 793 -6.13 47.86 19.46
C HIS A 793 -4.65 47.68 19.05
N ALA A 794 -4.15 48.60 18.22
CA ALA A 794 -2.71 48.75 17.98
C ALA A 794 -2.06 49.60 19.09
N ALA A 795 -0.95 49.12 19.64
CA ALA A 795 -0.13 49.85 20.62
C ALA A 795 1.37 49.59 20.40
N GLN A 796 2.22 50.56 20.74
CA GLN A 796 3.66 50.39 20.60
C GLN A 796 4.22 49.46 21.69
N GLY A 797 5.09 48.52 21.30
CA GLY A 797 5.76 47.57 22.18
C GLY A 797 6.37 46.39 21.42
N ALA A 798 7.43 45.80 21.98
CA ALA A 798 8.10 44.61 21.46
C ALA A 798 7.92 43.44 22.44
N PRO A 799 6.82 42.67 22.34
CA PRO A 799 6.48 41.62 23.32
C PRO A 799 7.24 40.29 23.12
N ILE A 800 8.09 40.17 22.10
CA ILE A 800 8.74 38.93 21.67
C ILE A 800 10.23 39.20 21.41
N ASP A 801 11.12 38.39 21.98
CA ASP A 801 12.52 38.34 21.55
C ASP A 801 12.65 37.40 20.34
N PHE A 802 12.52 37.99 19.16
CA PHE A 802 12.68 37.27 17.89
C PHE A 802 14.11 36.76 17.65
N ALA A 803 15.14 37.22 18.38
CA ALA A 803 16.47 36.62 18.28
C ALA A 803 16.47 35.27 19.00
N THR A 804 16.19 35.30 20.31
CA THR A 804 16.17 34.10 21.15
C THR A 804 15.21 33.03 20.61
N ARG A 805 13.98 33.40 20.23
CA ARG A 805 13.00 32.45 19.68
C ARG A 805 13.44 31.83 18.34
N PHE A 806 14.24 32.51 17.51
CA PHE A 806 14.76 31.88 16.28
C PHE A 806 15.98 31.00 16.52
N ASP A 807 16.76 31.25 17.56
CA ASP A 807 17.86 30.36 17.93
C ASP A 807 17.30 29.08 18.61
N GLU A 808 16.18 29.17 19.36
CA GLU A 808 15.37 28.01 19.77
C GLU A 808 14.83 27.22 18.56
N LEU A 809 14.21 27.89 17.58
CA LEU A 809 13.66 27.24 16.38
C LEU A 809 14.75 26.55 15.54
N ARG A 810 15.98 27.07 15.54
CA ARG A 810 17.16 26.41 14.93
C ARG A 810 17.64 25.21 15.73
N ASP A 811 17.71 25.29 17.06
CA ASP A 811 18.03 24.12 17.89
C ASP A 811 17.01 23.00 17.65
N LEU A 812 15.72 23.31 17.74
CA LEU A 812 14.59 22.42 17.44
C LEU A 812 14.73 21.78 16.05
N SER A 813 14.89 22.58 14.99
CA SER A 813 15.08 22.08 13.62
C SER A 813 16.30 21.15 13.50
N SER A 814 17.42 21.49 14.15
CA SER A 814 18.65 20.69 14.15
C SER A 814 18.61 19.45 15.06
N ARG A 815 17.63 19.35 15.96
CA ARG A 815 17.37 18.18 16.80
C ARG A 815 16.36 17.24 16.15
N LEU A 816 15.35 17.78 15.46
CA LEU A 816 14.43 17.03 14.58
C LEU A 816 15.19 16.36 13.41
N ASP A 817 16.16 17.06 12.81
CA ASP A 817 17.05 16.53 11.77
C ASP A 817 17.86 15.30 12.22
N ARG A 818 18.15 15.20 13.53
CA ARG A 818 18.91 14.09 14.14
C ARG A 818 18.04 12.91 14.57
N ILE A 819 16.71 13.01 14.49
CA ILE A 819 15.84 11.86 14.73
C ILE A 819 15.91 10.98 13.47
N PRO A 820 16.33 9.70 13.57
CA PRO A 820 16.45 8.84 12.40
C PRO A 820 15.10 8.64 11.71
N ALA A 821 15.07 8.70 10.38
CA ALA A 821 13.87 8.33 9.63
C ALA A 821 13.51 6.85 9.89
N ASN A 822 12.25 6.61 10.23
CA ASN A 822 11.66 5.29 10.45
C ASN A 822 10.48 5.00 9.50
N GLY A 823 10.01 6.02 8.77
CA GLY A 823 9.12 5.90 7.62
C GLY A 823 9.90 5.88 6.30
N SER A 824 9.29 5.29 5.28
CA SER A 824 9.87 5.17 3.94
C SER A 824 9.39 6.27 2.99
N THR A 825 10.21 6.65 2.02
CA THR A 825 9.88 7.66 0.99
C THR A 825 10.20 7.15 -0.42
N SER A 826 9.24 7.21 -1.35
CA SER A 826 9.49 7.03 -2.79
C SER A 826 9.16 8.30 -3.59
N ARG A 827 9.74 8.39 -4.80
CA ARG A 827 9.32 9.36 -5.81
C ARG A 827 8.99 8.61 -7.10
N GLU A 828 7.73 8.63 -7.47
CA GLU A 828 7.22 7.94 -8.63
C GLU A 828 7.60 8.63 -9.95
N SER A 829 7.66 7.83 -11.01
CA SER A 829 8.03 8.27 -12.36
C SER A 829 7.10 9.36 -12.93
N TRP A 830 5.84 9.35 -12.53
CA TRP A 830 4.80 10.33 -12.89
C TRP A 830 4.76 11.57 -11.97
N GLY A 831 5.63 11.65 -10.96
CA GLY A 831 5.76 12.82 -10.06
C GLY A 831 5.11 12.68 -8.68
N GLY A 832 4.55 11.52 -8.34
CA GLY A 832 4.09 11.24 -6.98
C GLY A 832 5.24 11.23 -5.97
N LEU A 833 5.00 11.74 -4.77
CA LEU A 833 5.87 11.63 -3.59
C LEU A 833 5.13 10.80 -2.55
N MET A 834 5.52 9.55 -2.35
CA MET A 834 4.83 8.62 -1.45
C MET A 834 5.63 8.50 -0.15
N LEU A 835 5.03 8.83 0.98
CA LEU A 835 5.60 8.68 2.31
C LEU A 835 4.77 7.61 3.04
N ASN A 836 5.38 6.47 3.41
CA ASN A 836 4.70 5.41 4.16
C ASN A 836 5.39 5.14 5.48
N GLY A 837 4.72 5.53 6.57
CA GLY A 837 5.07 5.22 7.95
C GLY A 837 4.04 4.27 8.58
N THR A 838 4.51 3.47 9.53
CA THR A 838 3.71 2.45 10.24
C THR A 838 3.89 2.51 11.76
N HIS A 839 4.68 3.46 12.26
CA HIS A 839 4.98 3.57 13.70
C HIS A 839 3.84 4.30 14.42
N PRO A 840 3.32 3.79 15.55
CA PRO A 840 2.08 4.30 16.15
C PRO A 840 2.24 5.64 16.89
N VAL A 841 3.46 6.06 17.25
CA VAL A 841 3.71 7.28 18.04
C VAL A 841 4.35 8.39 17.21
N LEU A 842 5.43 8.09 16.50
CA LEU A 842 6.23 9.04 15.72
C LEU A 842 6.70 8.43 14.40
N ASN A 843 6.36 9.04 13.27
CA ASN A 843 6.90 8.69 11.96
C ASN A 843 7.82 9.82 11.48
N VAL A 844 9.08 9.51 11.21
CA VAL A 844 10.07 10.45 10.68
C VAL A 844 10.48 10.03 9.27
N PHE A 845 10.53 10.99 8.36
CA PHE A 845 10.81 10.78 6.93
C PHE A 845 11.93 11.72 6.48
N ASP A 846 12.84 11.23 5.64
CA ASP A 846 13.90 12.02 5.02
C ASP A 846 13.61 12.26 3.54
N MET A 847 13.62 13.51 3.07
CA MET A 847 13.34 13.84 1.66
C MET A 847 14.24 14.97 1.14
N SER A 848 14.55 14.97 -0.16
CA SER A 848 15.22 16.12 -0.79
C SER A 848 14.21 17.22 -1.16
N ALA A 849 14.55 18.48 -0.88
CA ALA A 849 13.82 19.66 -1.33
C ALA A 849 13.59 19.69 -2.86
N SER A 850 14.50 19.08 -3.63
CA SER A 850 14.38 18.93 -5.07
C SER A 850 13.21 18.03 -5.52
N ALA A 851 12.75 17.11 -4.67
CA ALA A 851 11.72 16.12 -5.01
C ALA A 851 10.37 16.76 -5.35
N PHE A 852 10.02 17.85 -4.67
CA PHE A 852 8.84 18.69 -4.94
C PHE A 852 8.83 19.32 -6.34
N THR A 853 9.99 19.45 -6.99
CA THR A 853 10.08 19.98 -8.35
C THR A 853 9.34 19.07 -9.31
N ARG A 854 8.28 19.58 -9.95
CA ARG A 854 7.35 18.78 -10.77
C ARG A 854 6.80 17.56 -10.02
N ALA A 855 6.50 17.71 -8.73
CA ALA A 855 5.60 16.80 -8.06
C ALA A 855 4.16 16.97 -8.60
N THR A 856 3.34 15.94 -8.47
CA THR A 856 1.95 15.90 -8.96
C THR A 856 0.98 15.43 -7.88
N LEU A 857 1.44 14.56 -6.98
CA LEU A 857 0.80 14.21 -5.72
C LEU A 857 1.88 14.14 -4.63
N PHE A 858 1.54 14.55 -3.42
CA PHE A 858 2.23 14.16 -2.19
C PHE A 858 1.23 13.32 -1.36
N GLU A 859 1.55 12.06 -1.12
CA GLU A 859 0.75 11.20 -0.23
C GLU A 859 1.56 10.83 1.02
N LEU A 860 0.92 10.94 2.18
CA LEU A 860 1.47 10.55 3.47
C LEU A 860 0.53 9.54 4.14
N HIS A 861 0.96 8.29 4.16
CA HIS A 861 0.38 7.24 4.98
C HIS A 861 1.07 7.21 6.35
N ALA A 862 0.31 7.38 7.42
CA ALA A 862 0.77 7.15 8.79
C ALA A 862 -0.40 6.76 9.72
N PRO A 863 -0.18 5.97 10.79
CA PRO A 863 -1.25 5.54 11.68
C PRO A 863 -1.96 6.71 12.39
N ALA A 864 -3.26 6.56 12.58
CA ALA A 864 -4.08 7.48 13.36
C ALA A 864 -3.48 7.78 14.75
N GLY A 865 -3.45 9.06 15.12
CA GLY A 865 -2.89 9.52 16.39
C GLY A 865 -1.36 9.61 16.43
N SER A 866 -0.62 9.07 15.46
CA SER A 866 0.84 9.29 15.39
C SER A 866 1.19 10.75 15.08
N PHE A 867 2.44 11.14 15.37
CA PHE A 867 3.03 12.43 14.99
C PHE A 867 3.98 12.22 13.80
N VAL A 868 4.08 13.19 12.90
CA VAL A 868 4.89 13.09 11.67
C VAL A 868 5.90 14.23 11.58
N VAL A 869 7.17 13.88 11.33
CA VAL A 869 8.24 14.82 11.01
C VAL A 869 8.82 14.50 9.63
N VAL A 870 8.70 15.43 8.69
CA VAL A 870 9.29 15.31 7.35
C VAL A 870 10.54 16.21 7.30
N ASN A 871 11.72 15.61 7.45
CA ASN A 871 13.01 16.28 7.34
C ASN A 871 13.37 16.50 5.87
N VAL A 872 13.13 17.73 5.39
CA VAL A 872 13.41 18.15 4.01
C VAL A 872 14.80 18.79 3.93
N ARG A 873 15.66 18.27 3.04
CA ARG A 873 17.04 18.76 2.85
C ARG A 873 17.35 19.24 1.43
N GLY A 874 17.99 20.40 1.34
CA GLY A 874 18.41 21.09 0.13
C GLY A 874 18.15 22.60 0.23
N ALA A 875 19.14 23.39 -0.20
CA ALA A 875 19.17 24.86 -0.03
C ALA A 875 17.99 25.65 -0.64
N SER A 876 17.21 25.06 -1.54
CA SER A 876 15.99 25.65 -2.09
C SER A 876 14.90 24.60 -2.38
N ALA A 877 13.65 24.95 -2.10
CA ALA A 877 12.47 24.13 -2.40
C ALA A 877 11.49 24.89 -3.30
N THR A 878 10.80 24.19 -4.20
CA THR A 878 9.73 24.76 -5.04
C THR A 878 8.48 23.87 -4.95
N LEU A 879 7.41 24.38 -4.34
CA LEU A 879 6.16 23.65 -4.11
C LEU A 879 5.06 24.25 -5.00
N SER A 880 4.58 23.50 -5.99
CA SER A 880 3.60 24.05 -6.93
C SER A 880 2.70 22.99 -7.56
N ARG A 881 1.39 23.23 -7.52
CA ARG A 881 0.37 22.57 -8.37
C ARG A 881 0.30 21.04 -8.23
N PHE A 882 0.49 20.52 -7.03
CA PHE A 882 0.22 19.14 -6.65
C PHE A 882 -0.85 19.06 -5.57
N ALA A 883 -1.53 17.91 -5.46
CA ALA A 883 -2.41 17.62 -4.33
C ALA A 883 -1.60 17.10 -3.13
N MET A 884 -2.10 17.32 -1.91
CA MET A 884 -1.66 16.62 -0.70
C MET A 884 -2.80 15.68 -0.27
N LEU A 885 -2.48 14.42 0.04
CA LEU A 885 -3.43 13.40 0.52
C LEU A 885 -2.85 12.66 1.72
N PHE A 886 -3.66 12.43 2.74
CA PHE A 886 -3.29 11.72 3.96
C PHE A 886 -4.09 10.43 4.09
N SER A 887 -3.40 9.33 4.42
CA SER A 887 -3.95 7.98 4.54
C SER A 887 -3.44 7.30 5.83
N GLY A 888 -4.03 6.17 6.24
CA GLY A 888 -3.76 5.52 7.53
C GLY A 888 -4.39 6.20 8.76
N GLY A 889 -5.08 7.33 8.57
CA GLY A 889 -5.82 8.06 9.61
C GLY A 889 -5.05 9.20 10.29
N ILE A 890 -3.89 9.60 9.75
CA ILE A 890 -3.12 10.76 10.24
C ILE A 890 -3.88 12.09 10.10
N ASP A 891 -3.71 12.96 11.10
CA ASP A 891 -4.32 14.30 11.21
C ASP A 891 -3.29 15.38 10.88
N LEU A 892 -3.69 16.42 10.14
CA LEU A 892 -2.83 17.54 9.73
C LEU A 892 -2.30 18.36 10.92
N HIS A 893 -3.01 18.37 12.05
CA HIS A 893 -2.53 18.92 13.32
C HIS A 893 -1.32 18.17 13.90
N ARG A 894 -0.90 17.06 13.29
CA ARG A 894 0.23 16.22 13.73
C ARG A 894 1.33 16.09 12.68
N VAL A 895 1.30 16.90 11.61
CA VAL A 895 2.28 16.87 10.52
C VAL A 895 3.19 18.11 10.57
N LEU A 896 4.50 17.88 10.69
CA LEU A 896 5.54 18.91 10.72
C LEU A 896 6.56 18.72 9.59
N PHE A 897 6.67 19.70 8.69
CA PHE A 897 7.71 19.78 7.67
C PHE A 897 8.90 20.58 8.21
N ASN A 898 10.02 19.89 8.49
CA ASN A 898 11.26 20.47 8.97
C ASN A 898 12.22 20.69 7.78
N PHE A 899 12.30 21.92 7.27
CA PHE A 899 13.23 22.31 6.22
C PHE A 899 14.57 22.72 6.86
N VAL A 900 15.49 21.74 6.93
CA VAL A 900 16.71 21.79 7.77
C VAL A 900 17.69 22.88 7.32
N ASP A 901 18.05 22.86 6.03
CA ASP A 901 19.09 23.71 5.41
C ASP A 901 18.55 24.62 4.30
N ALA A 902 17.22 24.67 4.12
CA ALA A 902 16.60 25.49 3.10
C ALA A 902 16.82 27.00 3.37
N THR A 903 17.23 27.73 2.33
CA THR A 903 17.44 29.18 2.33
C THR A 903 16.38 29.93 1.52
N SER A 904 15.70 29.25 0.58
CA SER A 904 14.50 29.73 -0.08
C SER A 904 13.43 28.65 -0.21
N ILE A 905 12.16 29.04 -0.14
CA ILE A 905 11.00 28.21 -0.44
C ILE A 905 10.08 29.02 -1.35
N ASP A 906 9.85 28.55 -2.58
CA ASP A 906 8.95 29.17 -3.54
C ASP A 906 7.67 28.32 -3.69
N ALA A 907 6.57 28.78 -3.10
CA ALA A 907 5.26 28.15 -3.14
C ALA A 907 4.33 28.87 -4.13
N SER A 908 3.57 28.12 -4.95
CA SER A 908 2.54 28.72 -5.81
C SER A 908 1.45 27.78 -6.31
N SER A 909 0.21 28.24 -6.28
CA SER A 909 -1.01 27.45 -6.56
C SER A 909 -1.00 26.11 -5.81
N ILE A 910 -0.82 26.16 -4.49
CA ILE A 910 -0.66 25.00 -3.61
C ILE A 910 -1.41 25.21 -2.28
N GLY A 911 -2.02 24.15 -1.75
CA GLY A 911 -2.52 24.08 -0.38
C GLY A 911 -1.56 23.25 0.46
N ILE A 912 -0.83 23.87 1.40
CA ILE A 912 0.08 23.16 2.31
C ILE A 912 -0.71 22.71 3.54
N GLN A 913 -0.80 21.40 3.78
CA GLN A 913 -1.48 20.83 4.94
C GLN A 913 -0.45 20.39 6.00
N GLY A 914 -0.51 20.98 7.19
CA GLY A 914 0.46 20.78 8.26
C GLY A 914 1.40 21.99 8.45
N THR A 915 2.21 21.93 9.51
CA THR A 915 3.06 23.05 9.95
C THR A 915 4.45 23.01 9.30
N VAL A 916 4.99 24.16 8.94
CA VAL A 916 6.31 24.33 8.30
C VAL A 916 7.29 24.99 9.26
N LEU A 917 8.35 24.28 9.61
CA LEU A 917 9.52 24.80 10.32
C LEU A 917 10.67 24.97 9.33
N ALA A 918 11.00 26.22 9.00
CA ALA A 918 12.04 26.57 8.02
C ALA A 918 12.86 27.80 8.50
N PRO A 919 13.53 27.73 9.67
CA PRO A 919 14.05 28.90 10.40
C PRO A 919 15.22 29.64 9.72
N ASN A 920 15.67 29.14 8.58
CA ASN A 920 16.73 29.70 7.74
C ASN A 920 16.23 30.13 6.34
N ALA A 921 14.96 29.87 6.01
CA ALA A 921 14.40 30.07 4.67
C ALA A 921 13.66 31.41 4.52
N ARG A 922 13.76 32.01 3.33
CA ARG A 922 12.84 33.06 2.86
C ARG A 922 11.74 32.43 2.02
N VAL A 923 10.49 32.76 2.30
CA VAL A 923 9.32 32.17 1.63
C VAL A 923 8.72 33.16 0.63
N THR A 924 8.58 32.74 -0.62
CA THR A 924 7.68 33.36 -1.60
C THR A 924 6.42 32.52 -1.68
N PHE A 925 5.22 33.08 -1.54
CA PHE A 925 3.96 32.30 -1.61
C PHE A 925 2.86 33.03 -2.37
N ASN A 926 2.73 32.73 -3.67
CA ASN A 926 1.77 33.40 -4.56
C ASN A 926 0.66 32.43 -5.00
N ASP A 927 -0.61 32.74 -4.73
CA ASP A 927 -1.79 31.90 -4.97
C ASP A 927 -1.80 30.56 -4.17
N GLY A 928 -2.91 30.28 -3.48
CA GLY A 928 -3.05 29.12 -2.59
C GLY A 928 -3.14 29.47 -1.10
N ALA A 929 -2.89 28.49 -0.24
CA ALA A 929 -3.08 28.59 1.20
C ALA A 929 -2.15 27.67 2.01
N TRP A 930 -2.00 27.92 3.30
CA TRP A 930 -1.46 26.96 4.26
C TRP A 930 -2.44 26.71 5.40
N ASP A 931 -2.46 25.48 5.91
CA ASP A 931 -3.30 25.06 7.02
C ASP A 931 -2.43 24.45 8.12
N GLY A 932 -2.03 25.31 9.06
CA GLY A 932 -0.97 25.07 10.04
C GLY A 932 -0.22 26.35 10.41
N GLY A 933 0.97 26.20 10.99
CA GLY A 933 1.92 27.30 11.21
C GLY A 933 3.01 27.39 10.13
N ILE A 934 3.58 28.59 9.90
CA ILE A 934 4.83 28.79 9.14
C ILE A 934 5.85 29.54 10.01
N TYR A 935 7.01 28.95 10.24
CA TYR A 935 8.12 29.49 11.04
C TYR A 935 9.36 29.70 10.16
N ALA A 936 9.61 30.93 9.69
CA ALA A 936 10.60 31.21 8.63
C ALA A 936 11.32 32.58 8.80
N LEU A 937 12.32 32.91 7.96
CA LEU A 937 12.97 34.24 8.06
C LEU A 937 12.02 35.37 7.64
N SER A 938 11.40 35.26 6.46
CA SER A 938 10.51 36.28 5.90
C SER A 938 9.48 35.62 4.97
N LEU A 939 8.28 36.20 4.83
CA LEU A 939 7.29 35.78 3.84
C LEU A 939 6.89 36.94 2.93
N THR A 940 6.81 36.70 1.63
CA THR A 940 6.28 37.65 0.65
C THR A 940 5.35 36.95 -0.33
N GLY A 941 4.13 37.48 -0.47
CA GLY A 941 3.09 36.86 -1.29
C GLY A 941 1.68 37.14 -0.76
N ASP A 942 0.67 36.49 -1.33
CA ASP A 942 -0.76 36.76 -1.13
C ASP A 942 -1.58 35.56 -0.63
N ALA A 943 -0.93 34.43 -0.33
CA ALA A 943 -1.58 33.22 0.18
C ALA A 943 -2.34 33.41 1.51
N GLU A 944 -3.37 32.57 1.72
CA GLU A 944 -4.24 32.56 2.91
C GLU A 944 -3.73 31.58 3.98
N GLY A 945 -3.82 31.96 5.26
CA GLY A 945 -3.40 31.12 6.40
C GLY A 945 -4.56 30.64 7.27
N HIS A 946 -4.87 29.36 7.25
CA HIS A 946 -5.94 28.72 8.04
C HIS A 946 -5.50 28.30 9.45
N ILE A 947 -6.45 27.92 10.32
CA ILE A 947 -6.27 27.75 11.77
C ILE A 947 -6.44 26.30 12.25
N ASN A 948 -5.51 25.43 11.86
CA ASN A 948 -5.34 24.11 12.45
C ASN A 948 -3.90 23.95 12.98
N PRO A 949 -3.59 24.49 14.18
CA PRO A 949 -2.22 24.54 14.71
C PRO A 949 -1.68 23.14 15.04
N LEU A 950 -0.35 22.99 14.99
CA LEU A 950 0.32 21.77 15.42
C LEU A 950 -0.03 21.45 16.88
N GLN A 951 -0.39 20.21 17.20
CA GLN A 951 -0.60 19.79 18.59
C GLN A 951 0.76 19.65 19.28
N ASP A 952 0.91 20.28 20.45
CA ASP A 952 2.14 20.22 21.26
C ASP A 952 2.53 18.76 21.52
N HIS A 953 3.79 18.43 21.24
CA HIS A 953 4.26 17.05 21.29
C HIS A 953 5.63 16.95 21.95
N GLN A 954 5.79 15.96 22.84
CA GLN A 954 7.04 15.71 23.56
C GLN A 954 7.71 14.44 23.03
N LEU A 955 8.73 14.63 22.21
CA LEU A 955 9.56 13.58 21.62
C LEU A 955 10.62 13.14 22.64
N CYS A 956 10.25 12.19 23.50
CA CYS A 956 11.20 11.52 24.39
C CYS A 956 12.05 10.48 23.62
N PRO A 957 13.36 10.34 23.93
CA PRO A 957 14.19 9.22 23.46
C PRO A 957 13.79 7.87 24.04
#